data_AF-A0A0C5WPW3-F1
#
_entry.id   AF-A0A0C5WPW3-F1
#
_cell.length_a   1.000
_cell.length_b   1.000
_cell.length_c   1.000
_cell.angle_alpha   90.00
_cell.angle_beta   90.00
_cell.angle_gamma   90.00
#
_symmetry.space_group_name_H-M   'P 1'
#
loop_
_entity.id
_entity.type
_entity.pdbx_description
1 polymer ?
#
loop_
_entity_poly.entity_id
_entity_poly.type
_entity_poly.pdbx_seq_one_letter_code
_entity_poly.pdbx_strand_id
1 'polypeptide(L)'
;MFVNLKINKGCVSLFFKITFLKQIIYFLTFLIGFAMYAQNIEAPSWVDFASKKLTGNLSEATLNDFSYTGYHFSEKEIPDVSGWNTISVTDYGAIPNDAGYDDVAIQAAIDAAEASNQPTVVFFPAGRYIVSSETTKTQPITINGSNIVLKGAGASTGGTEIYTDKFNEGKFDNDTIDYRFLFMPTNTDSNDITQVTSEIKKGDFEVQVASTANLSVGQYVDLFQKTTDNLEANMPGLTPNVRWTIINRDGIRPFEKHLITKISGNKVTFKNPVQLNMPVSSTTVLRTYNTISEVGVEDILFTSGWKDYPEIFVHHANNIVDYAWQSVFFSNVVNGWIRNCDFKDWNECIFIEKSLAVTVKNINIYGKRGHTGFYSRYSYGVLFENCIDTCSEGLVNANEKGMLHGPGMRWSTTSSVFINCPMQPDQSIDCHASHPYANLLDNIQGGILLGNGGAETSYPNSGPYLTFWNFKHEANFTTRLYDFWFISNTTQRRTHTFPNPLFVGFQVGAGENITFKNEGLDELRGQQVYPNSLFDAQLQLRLHNRYMSASSSKTNAEAKLANDNDDATYWESRNAGTGEWLLLDLGINKTVKGITVKEASTRIKDWTLDYWDGSQWTELIAGSEIGTAKTVNFDLITARKLRFNIVNMLAGQESASASISAFGIVPGPLELPANNFNIQTIGETCINKQNGKVLITANATYNYVASLNGATYNFTGATSIENLSPGTYDLCITVDGEDFEQCYQVSIEGGVSLSGKMEVIKKSVEVSVVTGVAPYTVYKNGNQILETYQSHFSIDVNHGDNIEVVSKDACQGKMAKTINLLDNIKAYPNPSTGIFEIFVPSDLEVMDLEIYNTQSQLIGFKRYQLNAGKLTLNIEDKPNGIYFVKINLEKPVFIKLIKQ
;
A
#
# COMPACT_ATOMS: atom_id res chain seq x y z
N MET A 1 2.33 14.30 106.69
CA MET A 1 0.88 14.29 106.95
C MET A 1 0.28 15.48 106.21
N PHE A 2 -0.96 15.36 105.73
CA PHE A 2 -1.76 16.35 104.99
C PHE A 2 -1.83 16.21 103.47
N VAL A 3 -2.96 15.62 103.08
CA VAL A 3 -3.70 15.87 101.83
C VAL A 3 -4.16 17.33 101.81
N ASN A 4 -4.10 17.99 100.64
CA ASN A 4 -5.17 18.89 100.20
C ASN A 4 -5.12 19.21 98.70
N LEU A 5 -6.30 19.19 98.08
CA LEU A 5 -6.58 19.56 96.70
C LEU A 5 -6.37 21.07 96.44
N LYS A 6 -5.99 21.43 95.19
CA LYS A 6 -6.80 22.33 94.32
C LYS A 6 -6.19 22.53 92.91
N ILE A 7 -7.04 22.24 91.91
CA ILE A 7 -7.33 22.97 90.65
C ILE A 7 -6.16 23.34 89.73
N ASN A 8 -6.18 22.79 88.50
CA ASN A 8 -5.39 23.30 87.38
C ASN A 8 -6.31 23.77 86.24
N LYS A 9 -6.13 25.04 85.84
CA LYS A 9 -6.81 25.72 84.73
C LYS A 9 -5.87 25.77 83.52
N GLY A 10 -6.48 25.69 82.33
CA GLY A 10 -5.99 26.36 81.12
C GLY A 10 -5.03 25.52 80.29
N CYS A 11 -5.44 24.82 79.23
CA CYS A 11 -6.30 25.25 78.12
C CYS A 11 -5.79 26.48 77.36
N VAL A 12 -4.48 26.53 77.04
CA VAL A 12 -3.92 27.47 76.02
C VAL A 12 -2.86 26.80 75.11
N SER A 13 -2.41 25.57 75.36
CA SER A 13 -1.31 24.95 74.58
C SER A 13 -1.75 24.04 73.42
N LEU A 14 -3.04 23.67 73.33
CA LEU A 14 -3.51 22.71 72.32
C LEU A 14 -4.02 23.33 71.01
N PHE A 15 -4.46 24.59 71.03
CA PHE A 15 -5.05 25.24 69.84
C PHE A 15 -4.02 25.76 68.83
N PHE A 16 -2.79 26.07 69.25
CA PHE A 16 -1.73 26.50 68.33
C PHE A 16 -0.98 25.34 67.65
N LYS A 17 -1.03 24.13 68.22
CA LYS A 17 -0.38 22.94 67.63
C LYS A 17 -1.19 22.27 66.52
N ILE A 18 -2.52 22.44 66.51
CA ILE A 18 -3.41 21.78 65.53
C ILE A 18 -3.49 22.56 64.21
N THR A 19 -3.33 23.88 64.24
CA THR A 19 -3.43 24.73 63.04
C THR A 19 -2.14 24.72 62.21
N PHE A 20 -0.97 24.67 62.87
CA PHE A 20 0.33 24.59 62.19
C PHE A 20 0.60 23.20 61.57
N LEU A 21 0.11 22.13 62.21
CA LEU A 21 0.22 20.76 61.70
C LEU A 21 -0.74 20.52 60.51
N LYS A 22 -1.93 21.15 60.50
CA LYS A 22 -2.82 21.10 59.33
C LYS A 22 -2.23 21.83 58.13
N GLN A 23 -1.60 22.99 58.29
CA GLN A 23 -0.97 23.69 57.17
C GLN A 23 0.26 22.95 56.61
N ILE A 24 1.06 22.28 57.45
CA ILE A 24 2.18 21.45 57.00
C ILE A 24 1.69 20.15 56.33
N ILE A 25 0.59 19.55 56.82
CA ILE A 25 -0.02 18.39 56.15
C ILE A 25 -0.63 18.78 54.81
N TYR A 26 -1.30 19.93 54.68
CA TYR A 26 -1.80 20.43 53.38
C TYR A 26 -0.66 20.84 52.42
N PHE A 27 0.49 21.29 52.92
CA PHE A 27 1.66 21.62 52.07
C PHE A 27 2.50 20.38 51.71
N LEU A 28 2.54 19.34 52.55
CA LEU A 28 3.20 18.06 52.23
C LEU A 28 2.33 17.11 51.41
N THR A 29 0.99 17.16 51.51
CA THR A 29 0.10 16.45 50.57
C THR A 29 0.02 17.11 49.19
N PHE A 30 0.51 18.34 49.04
CA PHE A 30 0.66 18.99 47.73
C PHE A 30 1.99 18.66 47.03
N LEU A 31 2.94 18.02 47.74
CA LEU A 31 4.29 17.72 47.26
C LEU A 31 4.62 16.22 47.19
N ILE A 32 3.69 15.34 47.55
CA ILE A 32 3.84 13.89 47.41
C ILE A 32 2.65 13.38 46.61
N GLY A 33 2.86 13.09 45.32
CA GLY A 33 1.94 12.26 44.56
C GLY A 33 1.55 12.69 43.16
N PHE A 34 2.14 13.73 42.56
CA PHE A 34 2.19 13.76 41.09
C PHE A 34 3.38 12.93 40.64
N ALA A 35 3.23 11.60 40.72
CA ALA A 35 3.86 10.77 39.71
C ALA A 35 3.16 11.19 38.41
N MET A 36 3.67 12.25 37.76
CA MET A 36 3.38 12.47 36.35
C MET A 36 3.91 11.23 35.66
N TYR A 37 3.04 10.26 35.40
CA TYR A 37 3.28 9.28 34.37
C TYR A 37 3.37 10.09 33.08
N ALA A 38 4.58 10.58 32.79
CA ALA A 38 4.85 11.26 31.55
C ALA A 38 4.48 10.27 30.45
N GLN A 39 3.46 10.60 29.67
CA GLN A 39 3.09 9.83 28.51
C GLN A 39 4.33 9.76 27.60
N ASN A 40 4.63 8.56 27.07
CA ASN A 40 5.72 8.40 26.13
C ASN A 40 5.58 9.42 24.99
N ILE A 41 6.70 9.99 24.56
CA ILE A 41 6.69 11.00 23.51
C ILE A 41 6.21 10.35 22.21
N GLU A 42 5.24 10.98 21.56
CA GLU A 42 4.73 10.52 20.27
C GLU A 42 5.80 10.66 19.19
N ALA A 43 6.02 9.58 18.45
CA ALA A 43 6.95 9.58 17.33
C ALA A 43 6.36 10.32 16.12
N PRO A 44 6.96 11.45 15.65
CA PRO A 44 6.72 12.02 14.33
C PRO A 44 6.50 11.02 13.20
N SER A 45 7.32 9.98 13.09
CA SER A 45 7.20 8.96 12.03
C SER A 45 5.91 8.14 12.11
N TRP A 46 5.34 7.93 13.31
CA TRP A 46 4.01 7.35 13.47
C TRP A 46 2.92 8.30 12.94
N VAL A 47 3.02 9.60 13.27
CA VAL A 47 2.04 10.61 12.81
C VAL A 47 2.04 10.73 11.28
N ASP A 48 3.23 10.75 10.68
CA ASP A 48 3.40 10.72 9.22
C ASP A 48 2.73 9.48 8.60
N PHE A 49 3.07 8.29 9.11
CA PHE A 49 2.49 7.04 8.63
C PHE A 49 0.96 7.03 8.73
N ALA A 50 0.41 7.36 9.91
CA ALA A 50 -1.04 7.31 10.14
C ALA A 50 -1.79 8.27 9.22
N SER A 51 -1.25 9.48 9.03
CA SER A 51 -1.79 10.47 8.10
C SER A 51 -1.75 9.99 6.66
N LYS A 52 -0.59 9.50 6.18
CA LYS A 52 -0.42 9.00 4.82
C LYS A 52 -1.26 7.76 4.55
N LYS A 53 -1.45 6.88 5.55
CA LYS A 53 -2.36 5.72 5.47
C LYS A 53 -3.80 6.13 5.27
N LEU A 54 -4.31 7.01 6.13
CA LEU A 54 -5.71 7.42 6.09
C LEU A 54 -6.04 8.35 4.91
N THR A 55 -5.03 8.98 4.29
CA THR A 55 -5.21 9.84 3.11
C THR A 55 -4.88 9.15 1.78
N GLY A 56 -4.50 7.88 1.77
CA GLY A 56 -4.21 7.13 0.55
C GLY A 56 -2.84 7.42 -0.09
N ASN A 57 -1.89 7.97 0.67
CA ASN A 57 -0.57 8.41 0.19
C ASN A 57 0.57 7.54 0.75
N LEU A 58 0.36 6.23 0.85
CA LEU A 58 1.27 5.30 1.53
C LEU A 58 2.68 5.26 0.94
N SER A 59 2.81 5.54 -0.35
CA SER A 59 4.10 5.60 -1.05
C SER A 59 5.02 6.70 -0.55
N GLU A 60 4.46 7.72 0.09
CA GLU A 60 5.22 8.83 0.66
C GLU A 60 5.48 8.67 2.16
N ALA A 61 4.92 7.63 2.79
CA ALA A 61 5.09 7.39 4.22
C ALA A 61 6.53 6.96 4.53
N THR A 62 7.09 7.57 5.58
CA THR A 62 8.42 7.25 6.10
C THR A 62 8.52 5.77 6.49
N LEU A 63 7.49 5.25 7.15
CA LEU A 63 7.41 3.84 7.58
C LEU A 63 6.71 2.97 6.54
N ASN A 64 7.09 1.69 6.51
CA ASN A 64 6.37 0.66 5.78
C ASN A 64 5.12 0.21 6.54
N ASP A 65 4.15 -0.37 5.83
CA ASP A 65 2.93 -0.89 6.44
C ASP A 65 3.13 -2.36 6.80
N PHE A 66 3.40 -2.63 8.08
CA PHE A 66 3.61 -3.97 8.62
C PHE A 66 2.32 -4.64 9.07
N SER A 67 1.17 -3.97 8.97
CA SER A 67 -0.12 -4.45 9.48
C SER A 67 -0.67 -5.70 8.78
N TYR A 68 -0.03 -6.15 7.70
CA TYR A 68 -0.33 -7.39 6.97
C TYR A 68 0.64 -8.53 7.34
N THR A 69 0.86 -8.72 8.64
CA THR A 69 1.78 -9.72 9.18
C THR A 69 1.02 -10.65 10.11
N GLY A 70 1.34 -11.95 10.13
CA GLY A 70 0.71 -12.95 10.99
C GLY A 70 -0.42 -13.75 10.31
N TYR A 71 -0.92 -14.76 11.00
CA TYR A 71 -2.01 -15.65 10.59
C TYR A 71 -3.22 -14.87 10.04
N HIS A 72 -3.63 -15.17 8.79
CA HIS A 72 -4.65 -14.39 8.05
C HIS A 72 -4.40 -12.88 8.08
N PHE A 73 -3.13 -12.46 8.01
CA PHE A 73 -2.74 -11.06 8.16
C PHE A 73 -3.22 -10.44 9.49
N SER A 74 -3.29 -11.21 10.57
CA SER A 74 -3.86 -10.80 11.86
C SER A 74 -5.33 -10.31 11.79
N GLU A 75 -6.09 -10.73 10.77
CA GLU A 75 -7.54 -10.48 10.69
C GLU A 75 -8.35 -11.52 11.48
N LYS A 76 -7.70 -12.61 11.88
CA LYS A 76 -8.29 -13.70 12.65
C LYS A 76 -7.35 -14.13 13.75
N GLU A 77 -7.93 -14.56 14.86
CA GLU A 77 -7.19 -15.32 15.87
C GLU A 77 -6.76 -16.68 15.31
N ILE A 78 -5.65 -17.20 15.80
CA ILE A 78 -5.22 -18.58 15.50
C ILE A 78 -6.33 -19.52 15.97
N PRO A 79 -6.81 -20.45 15.13
CA PRO A 79 -8.03 -21.20 15.37
C PRO A 79 -7.95 -22.04 16.66
N ASP A 80 -9.09 -22.19 17.33
CA ASP A 80 -9.29 -23.28 18.28
C ASP A 80 -9.52 -24.58 17.50
N VAL A 81 -8.59 -25.52 17.62
CA VAL A 81 -8.61 -26.81 16.90
C VAL A 81 -9.31 -27.90 17.70
N SER A 82 -9.86 -27.60 18.88
CA SER A 82 -10.53 -28.59 19.74
C SER A 82 -11.72 -29.30 19.08
N GLY A 83 -12.36 -28.65 18.10
CA GLY A 83 -13.48 -29.20 17.34
C GLY A 83 -13.09 -29.89 16.02
N TRP A 84 -11.81 -29.96 15.68
CA TRP A 84 -11.34 -30.61 14.46
C TRP A 84 -11.37 -32.13 14.59
N ASN A 85 -11.37 -32.84 13.45
CA ASN A 85 -11.15 -34.29 13.45
C ASN A 85 -9.82 -34.58 14.17
N THR A 86 -9.79 -35.60 15.04
CA THR A 86 -8.57 -35.90 15.80
C THR A 86 -8.16 -37.34 15.56
N ILE A 87 -6.90 -37.51 15.18
CA ILE A 87 -6.25 -38.79 14.96
C ILE A 87 -5.07 -38.89 15.93
N SER A 88 -5.06 -39.91 16.80
CA SER A 88 -3.93 -40.13 17.70
C SER A 88 -2.82 -40.91 17.01
N VAL A 89 -1.56 -40.49 17.15
CA VAL A 89 -0.41 -41.25 16.64
C VAL A 89 -0.33 -42.67 17.23
N THR A 90 -0.89 -42.87 18.43
CA THR A 90 -0.95 -44.19 19.09
C THR A 90 -1.84 -45.19 18.37
N ASP A 91 -2.86 -44.71 17.65
CA ASP A 91 -3.76 -45.56 16.87
C ASP A 91 -3.04 -46.15 15.64
N TYR A 92 -1.90 -45.56 15.28
CA TYR A 92 -1.05 -45.95 14.15
C TYR A 92 0.24 -46.66 14.62
N GLY A 93 0.34 -46.96 15.93
CA GLY A 93 1.40 -47.78 16.50
C GLY A 93 2.52 -47.01 17.18
N ALA A 94 2.42 -45.69 17.36
CA ALA A 94 3.38 -44.94 18.18
C ALA A 94 3.19 -45.30 19.66
N ILE A 95 4.27 -45.50 20.40
CA ILE A 95 4.21 -45.93 21.81
C ILE A 95 5.00 -44.94 22.66
N PRO A 96 4.34 -44.02 23.38
CA PRO A 96 5.07 -43.06 24.21
C PRO A 96 5.84 -43.74 25.34
N ASN A 97 7.04 -43.24 25.60
CA ASN A 97 7.97 -43.66 26.65
C ASN A 97 8.51 -45.09 26.51
N ASP A 98 8.51 -45.65 25.30
CA ASP A 98 9.25 -46.88 25.01
C ASP A 98 10.66 -46.57 24.48
N ALA A 99 11.37 -47.61 24.04
CA ALA A 99 12.68 -47.48 23.40
C ALA A 99 12.61 -47.61 21.87
N GLY A 100 11.41 -47.73 21.31
CA GLY A 100 11.16 -47.87 19.89
C GLY A 100 11.22 -46.52 19.17
N TYR A 101 11.24 -46.56 17.84
CA TYR A 101 11.17 -45.36 17.02
C TYR A 101 9.77 -45.25 16.42
N ASP A 102 9.20 -44.04 16.49
CA ASP A 102 7.81 -43.74 16.15
C ASP A 102 7.64 -43.16 14.73
N ASP A 103 8.73 -42.99 13.96
CA ASP A 103 8.73 -42.33 12.64
C ASP A 103 7.61 -42.85 11.71
N VAL A 104 7.49 -44.17 11.59
CA VAL A 104 6.53 -44.84 10.70
C VAL A 104 5.10 -44.61 11.17
N ALA A 105 4.85 -44.69 12.48
CA ALA A 105 3.52 -44.50 13.04
C ALA A 105 3.06 -43.04 12.94
N ILE A 106 3.97 -42.09 13.18
CA ILE A 106 3.71 -40.67 13.05
C ILE A 106 3.39 -40.33 11.58
N GLN A 107 4.20 -40.79 10.63
CA GLN A 107 3.93 -40.55 9.21
C GLN A 107 2.60 -41.19 8.79
N ALA A 108 2.30 -42.42 9.22
CA ALA A 108 1.03 -43.07 8.89
C ALA A 108 -0.19 -42.32 9.44
N ALA A 109 -0.09 -41.71 10.62
CA ALA A 109 -1.15 -40.87 11.18
C ALA A 109 -1.34 -39.57 10.36
N ILE A 110 -0.25 -38.96 9.89
CA ILE A 110 -0.29 -37.78 9.00
C ILE A 110 -0.91 -38.14 7.66
N ASP A 111 -0.48 -39.24 7.04
CA ASP A 111 -1.02 -39.72 5.76
C ASP A 111 -2.53 -39.96 5.85
N ALA A 112 -2.99 -40.53 6.97
CA ALA A 112 -4.41 -40.73 7.24
C ALA A 112 -5.16 -39.40 7.46
N ALA A 113 -4.54 -38.42 8.11
CA ALA A 113 -5.10 -37.10 8.30
C ALA A 113 -5.27 -36.37 6.94
N GLU A 114 -4.28 -36.45 6.06
CA GLU A 114 -4.37 -35.89 4.70
C GLU A 114 -5.43 -36.60 3.85
N ALA A 115 -5.48 -37.94 3.92
CA ALA A 115 -6.48 -38.74 3.21
C ALA A 115 -7.92 -38.48 3.70
N SER A 116 -8.11 -37.99 4.93
CA SER A 116 -9.43 -37.67 5.49
C SER A 116 -10.13 -36.53 4.74
N ASN A 117 -9.37 -35.62 4.10
CA ASN A 117 -9.88 -34.39 3.50
C ASN A 117 -10.73 -33.53 4.46
N GLN A 118 -10.47 -33.62 5.77
CA GLN A 118 -11.07 -32.78 6.81
C GLN A 118 -9.96 -32.06 7.58
N PRO A 119 -10.23 -30.85 8.12
CA PRO A 119 -9.34 -30.25 9.11
C PRO A 119 -9.08 -31.24 10.25
N THR A 120 -7.82 -31.62 10.42
CA THR A 120 -7.42 -32.73 11.29
C THR A 120 -6.25 -32.35 12.18
N VAL A 121 -6.41 -32.66 13.47
CA VAL A 121 -5.35 -32.67 14.46
C VAL A 121 -4.73 -34.08 14.48
N VAL A 122 -3.43 -34.15 14.19
CA VAL A 122 -2.60 -35.31 14.51
C VAL A 122 -2.12 -35.12 15.95
N PHE A 123 -2.77 -35.84 16.86
CA PHE A 123 -2.59 -35.68 18.29
C PHE A 123 -1.51 -36.62 18.83
N PHE A 124 -0.64 -36.06 19.67
CA PHE A 124 0.40 -36.76 20.40
C PHE A 124 0.03 -36.77 21.88
N PRO A 125 -0.52 -37.88 22.43
CA PRO A 125 -0.73 -38.03 23.86
C PRO A 125 0.55 -37.80 24.66
N ALA A 126 0.42 -37.43 25.94
CA ALA A 126 1.55 -37.16 26.82
C ALA A 126 2.57 -38.33 26.87
N GLY A 127 3.85 -37.97 26.88
CA GLY A 127 4.97 -38.90 26.86
C GLY A 127 6.02 -38.55 25.81
N ARG A 128 7.10 -39.32 25.82
CA ARG A 128 8.23 -39.16 24.91
C ARG A 128 8.09 -40.07 23.70
N TYR A 129 8.15 -39.50 22.50
CA TYR A 129 8.24 -40.20 21.22
C TYR A 129 9.64 -40.06 20.67
N ILE A 130 10.23 -41.13 20.16
CA ILE A 130 11.60 -41.14 19.63
C ILE A 130 11.51 -41.23 18.11
N VAL A 131 12.18 -40.31 17.41
CA VAL A 131 12.25 -40.30 15.95
C VAL A 131 13.69 -40.29 15.48
N SER A 132 13.90 -40.59 14.19
CA SER A 132 15.20 -40.57 13.52
C SER A 132 16.13 -41.69 14.02
N SER A 133 15.82 -42.92 13.61
CA SER A 133 16.69 -44.09 13.77
C SER A 133 17.84 -44.08 12.76
N GLU A 134 18.81 -45.00 12.90
CA GLU A 134 19.86 -45.21 11.88
C GLU A 134 19.28 -45.46 10.48
N THR A 135 18.11 -46.08 10.40
CA THR A 135 17.44 -46.41 9.13
C THR A 135 16.51 -45.30 8.60
N THR A 136 16.02 -44.41 9.48
CA THR A 136 15.04 -43.35 9.12
C THR A 136 15.62 -41.95 9.18
N LYS A 137 16.88 -41.78 9.58
CA LYS A 137 17.55 -40.47 9.66
C LYS A 137 17.57 -39.68 8.35
N THR A 138 17.44 -40.35 7.20
CA THR A 138 17.41 -39.73 5.86
C THR A 138 15.99 -39.44 5.34
N GLN A 139 14.96 -39.77 6.12
CA GLN A 139 13.56 -39.66 5.72
C GLN A 139 12.87 -38.70 6.67
N PRO A 140 12.64 -37.42 6.30
CA PRO A 140 11.88 -36.46 7.10
C PRO A 140 10.42 -36.88 7.33
N ILE A 141 9.77 -36.32 8.37
CA ILE A 141 8.32 -36.45 8.56
C ILE A 141 7.69 -35.31 7.76
N THR A 142 6.88 -35.66 6.76
CA THR A 142 6.37 -34.72 5.76
C THR A 142 4.87 -34.51 5.91
N ILE A 143 4.47 -33.24 5.88
CA ILE A 143 3.09 -32.77 5.85
C ILE A 143 2.94 -32.01 4.53
N ASN A 144 2.25 -32.61 3.57
CA ASN A 144 2.05 -32.09 2.22
C ASN A 144 0.63 -31.58 1.96
N GLY A 145 -0.31 -31.84 2.88
CA GLY A 145 -1.69 -31.39 2.84
C GLY A 145 -1.96 -30.10 3.62
N SER A 146 -3.10 -29.48 3.31
CA SER A 146 -3.63 -28.33 4.06
C SER A 146 -4.53 -28.79 5.21
N ASN A 147 -4.76 -27.93 6.20
CA ASN A 147 -5.62 -28.17 7.36
C ASN A 147 -5.13 -29.30 8.29
N ILE A 148 -3.81 -29.44 8.45
CA ILE A 148 -3.18 -30.44 9.30
C ILE A 148 -2.44 -29.76 10.45
N VAL A 149 -2.74 -30.15 11.68
CA VAL A 149 -2.12 -29.60 12.88
C VAL A 149 -1.46 -30.72 13.68
N LEU A 150 -0.17 -30.60 13.95
CA LEU A 150 0.51 -31.46 14.93
C LEU A 150 0.30 -30.86 16.32
N LYS A 151 -0.34 -31.60 17.23
CA LYS A 151 -0.67 -31.10 18.57
C LYS A 151 -0.25 -32.08 19.67
N GLY A 152 0.51 -31.59 20.63
CA GLY A 152 0.86 -32.33 21.85
C GLY A 152 -0.09 -32.09 23.01
N ALA A 153 0.19 -32.75 24.13
CA ALA A 153 -0.50 -32.58 25.41
C ALA A 153 0.11 -31.46 26.28
N GLY A 154 0.99 -30.62 25.72
CA GLY A 154 1.73 -29.56 26.41
C GLY A 154 3.24 -29.67 26.20
N ALA A 155 3.94 -28.54 26.12
CA ALA A 155 5.42 -28.51 26.03
C ALA A 155 6.12 -28.62 27.41
N SER A 156 5.38 -28.42 28.50
CA SER A 156 5.91 -28.51 29.87
C SER A 156 6.09 -29.95 30.36
N THR A 157 6.74 -30.12 31.51
CA THR A 157 6.85 -31.41 32.23
C THR A 157 5.51 -32.14 32.30
N GLY A 158 5.49 -33.40 31.88
CA GLY A 158 4.28 -34.24 31.85
C GLY A 158 3.44 -34.09 30.58
N GLY A 159 3.85 -33.24 29.64
CA GLY A 159 3.25 -33.13 28.31
C GLY A 159 3.94 -34.04 27.27
N THR A 160 3.99 -33.58 26.03
CA THR A 160 4.53 -34.32 24.88
C THR A 160 5.97 -33.89 24.57
N GLU A 161 6.89 -34.85 24.58
CA GLU A 161 8.25 -34.68 24.09
C GLU A 161 8.41 -35.47 22.79
N ILE A 162 8.93 -34.83 21.73
CA ILE A 162 9.41 -35.52 20.54
C ILE A 162 10.93 -35.38 20.48
N TYR A 163 11.63 -36.50 20.67
CA TYR A 163 13.08 -36.58 20.70
C TYR A 163 13.64 -37.09 19.37
N THR A 164 14.46 -36.29 18.71
CA THR A 164 15.17 -36.66 17.48
C THR A 164 16.57 -37.18 17.81
N ASP A 165 16.78 -38.49 17.66
CA ASP A 165 18.03 -39.14 18.04
C ASP A 165 19.16 -38.90 17.02
N LYS A 166 19.09 -39.57 15.86
CA LYS A 166 20.14 -39.50 14.83
C LYS A 166 19.95 -38.31 13.91
N PHE A 167 21.04 -37.88 13.29
CA PHE A 167 21.03 -36.91 12.20
C PHE A 167 21.51 -37.58 10.91
N ASN A 168 21.06 -37.08 9.76
CA ASN A 168 21.56 -37.55 8.47
C ASN A 168 22.97 -37.00 8.20
N GLU A 169 23.98 -37.86 8.19
CA GLU A 169 25.35 -37.48 7.84
C GLU A 169 25.50 -37.26 6.32
N GLY A 170 24.71 -37.97 5.51
CA GLY A 170 24.78 -37.91 4.04
C GLY A 170 24.22 -36.63 3.43
N LYS A 171 23.54 -35.78 4.22
CA LYS A 171 22.99 -34.50 3.72
C LYS A 171 24.07 -33.47 3.40
N PHE A 172 25.22 -33.57 4.05
CA PHE A 172 26.32 -32.60 3.91
C PHE A 172 26.97 -32.62 2.53
N ASP A 173 26.76 -33.67 1.75
CA ASP A 173 27.28 -33.81 0.39
C ASP A 173 26.29 -33.36 -0.70
N ASN A 174 25.01 -33.11 -0.35
CA ASN A 174 23.91 -32.98 -1.33
C ASN A 174 22.97 -31.78 -1.14
N ASP A 175 23.23 -30.86 -0.19
CA ASP A 175 22.43 -29.64 0.04
C ASP A 175 20.91 -29.90 0.20
N THR A 176 20.54 -31.07 0.75
CA THR A 176 19.14 -31.45 0.96
C THR A 176 18.54 -30.72 2.16
N ILE A 177 17.30 -30.21 2.02
CA ILE A 177 16.54 -29.68 3.14
C ILE A 177 16.11 -30.85 4.03
N ASP A 178 16.68 -30.94 5.24
CA ASP A 178 16.59 -32.14 6.08
C ASP A 178 16.24 -31.80 7.53
N TYR A 179 15.28 -30.90 7.68
CA TYR A 179 14.60 -30.68 8.95
C TYR A 179 13.80 -31.92 9.32
N ARG A 180 13.54 -32.15 10.62
CA ARG A 180 12.83 -33.35 11.05
C ARG A 180 11.36 -33.34 10.64
N PHE A 181 10.73 -32.17 10.67
CA PHE A 181 9.32 -31.95 10.30
C PHE A 181 9.23 -30.93 9.16
N LEU A 182 8.71 -31.36 8.01
CA LEU A 182 8.58 -30.56 6.79
C LEU A 182 7.12 -30.32 6.46
N PHE A 183 6.70 -29.06 6.54
CA PHE A 183 5.41 -28.60 6.05
C PHE A 183 5.62 -27.93 4.70
N MET A 184 5.27 -28.60 3.61
CA MET A 184 5.41 -28.06 2.27
C MET A 184 4.56 -28.81 1.25
N PRO A 185 3.99 -28.16 0.21
CA PRO A 185 3.30 -28.87 -0.86
C PRO A 185 4.27 -29.79 -1.62
N THR A 186 3.74 -30.84 -2.23
CA THR A 186 4.51 -31.75 -3.10
C THR A 186 5.12 -31.06 -4.33
N ASN A 187 4.57 -29.91 -4.73
CA ASN A 187 5.07 -29.08 -5.82
C ASN A 187 5.30 -27.64 -5.32
N THR A 188 6.53 -27.14 -5.45
CA THR A 188 6.93 -25.77 -5.11
C THR A 188 7.46 -24.96 -6.31
N ASP A 189 7.17 -25.42 -7.53
CA ASP A 189 7.58 -24.76 -8.77
C ASP A 189 7.06 -23.33 -8.86
N SER A 190 7.95 -22.41 -9.24
CA SER A 190 7.66 -20.99 -9.43
C SER A 190 7.99 -20.60 -10.86
N ASN A 191 6.96 -20.41 -11.69
CA ASN A 191 7.04 -20.13 -13.11
C ASN A 191 6.41 -18.77 -13.42
N ASP A 192 6.97 -18.02 -14.36
CA ASP A 192 6.42 -16.74 -14.81
C ASP A 192 5.01 -16.92 -15.41
N ILE A 193 4.05 -16.09 -14.99
CA ILE A 193 2.66 -16.06 -15.47
C ILE A 193 2.46 -14.92 -16.47
N THR A 194 2.83 -13.70 -16.06
CA THR A 194 2.69 -12.48 -16.86
C THR A 194 3.72 -11.45 -16.45
N GLN A 195 4.11 -10.59 -17.39
CA GLN A 195 4.95 -9.44 -17.12
C GLN A 195 4.13 -8.30 -16.48
N VAL A 196 4.75 -7.57 -15.56
CA VAL A 196 4.26 -6.28 -15.05
C VAL A 196 4.74 -5.16 -15.97
N THR A 197 3.82 -4.32 -16.43
CA THR A 197 4.05 -3.35 -17.51
C THR A 197 4.11 -1.89 -17.03
N SER A 198 4.05 -1.66 -15.73
CA SER A 198 4.11 -0.31 -15.14
C SER A 198 4.92 -0.34 -13.86
N GLU A 199 5.42 0.84 -13.48
CA GLU A 199 6.18 1.02 -12.25
C GLU A 199 5.28 0.69 -11.05
N ILE A 200 5.88 0.12 -10.00
CA ILE A 200 5.23 -0.16 -8.72
C ILE A 200 5.91 0.69 -7.65
N LYS A 201 5.13 1.36 -6.81
CA LYS A 201 5.63 2.10 -5.65
C LYS A 201 5.43 1.28 -4.38
N LYS A 202 6.31 1.50 -3.41
CA LYS A 202 6.10 1.05 -2.03
C LYS A 202 4.72 1.49 -1.57
N GLY A 203 3.96 0.62 -0.93
CA GLY A 203 2.61 0.90 -0.45
C GLY A 203 1.50 0.69 -1.48
N ASP A 204 1.82 0.40 -2.75
CA ASP A 204 0.82 0.07 -3.76
C ASP A 204 0.15 -1.28 -3.45
N PHE A 205 -1.14 -1.36 -3.76
CA PHE A 205 -1.92 -2.60 -3.72
C PHE A 205 -2.25 -3.10 -5.13
N GLU A 206 -1.85 -2.39 -6.17
CA GLU A 206 -2.27 -2.69 -7.55
C GLU A 206 -1.07 -2.74 -8.48
N VAL A 207 -1.11 -3.70 -9.42
CA VAL A 207 -0.12 -3.81 -10.50
C VAL A 207 -0.82 -3.88 -11.85
N GLN A 208 -0.19 -3.25 -12.84
CA GLN A 208 -0.62 -3.34 -14.24
C GLN A 208 0.16 -4.46 -14.93
N VAL A 209 -0.54 -5.43 -15.52
CA VAL A 209 0.08 -6.59 -16.17
C VAL A 209 -0.20 -6.63 -17.67
N ALA A 210 0.61 -7.41 -18.40
CA ALA A 210 0.41 -7.62 -19.83
C ALA A 210 -0.87 -8.41 -20.15
N SER A 211 -1.20 -9.42 -19.32
CA SER A 211 -2.40 -10.24 -19.46
C SER A 211 -2.86 -10.80 -18.11
N THR A 212 -4.17 -10.90 -17.93
CA THR A 212 -4.80 -11.54 -16.76
C THR A 212 -5.40 -12.91 -17.08
N ALA A 213 -5.19 -13.44 -18.29
CA ALA A 213 -5.83 -14.68 -18.76
C ALA A 213 -5.55 -15.92 -17.89
N ASN A 214 -4.40 -15.96 -17.22
CA ASN A 214 -3.97 -17.06 -16.34
C ASN A 214 -3.97 -16.66 -14.85
N LEU A 215 -4.71 -15.60 -14.50
CA LEU A 215 -4.84 -15.12 -13.14
C LEU A 215 -6.29 -15.23 -12.67
N SER A 216 -6.49 -15.50 -11.38
CA SER A 216 -7.82 -15.54 -10.76
C SER A 216 -7.86 -14.84 -9.42
N VAL A 217 -9.01 -14.25 -9.08
CA VAL A 217 -9.27 -13.76 -7.72
C VAL A 217 -9.20 -14.94 -6.74
N GLY A 218 -8.53 -14.74 -5.60
CA GLY A 218 -8.23 -15.79 -4.61
C GLY A 218 -6.90 -16.51 -4.85
N GLN A 219 -6.21 -16.26 -5.95
CA GLN A 219 -4.91 -16.87 -6.24
C GLN A 219 -3.78 -16.20 -5.45
N TYR A 220 -2.86 -17.01 -4.93
CA TYR A 220 -1.58 -16.56 -4.40
C TYR A 220 -0.53 -16.50 -5.51
N VAL A 221 0.27 -15.43 -5.54
CA VAL A 221 1.32 -15.21 -6.54
C VAL A 221 2.59 -14.67 -5.89
N ASP A 222 3.74 -14.93 -6.52
CA ASP A 222 4.97 -14.22 -6.20
C ASP A 222 5.14 -13.02 -7.16
N LEU A 223 5.41 -11.83 -6.63
CA LEU A 223 5.87 -10.66 -7.36
C LEU A 223 7.40 -10.65 -7.34
N PHE A 224 8.00 -10.83 -8.51
CA PHE A 224 9.45 -10.98 -8.66
C PHE A 224 10.06 -9.88 -9.53
N GLN A 225 11.24 -9.40 -9.15
CA GLN A 225 12.07 -8.56 -10.00
C GLN A 225 13.56 -8.83 -9.78
N LYS A 226 14.34 -8.64 -10.84
CA LYS A 226 15.80 -8.73 -10.82
C LYS A 226 16.40 -7.68 -11.76
N THR A 227 16.74 -6.50 -11.24
CA THR A 227 17.39 -5.41 -12.00
C THR A 227 18.16 -4.50 -11.07
N THR A 228 19.29 -3.96 -11.51
CA THR A 228 20.05 -2.96 -10.74
C THR A 228 19.37 -1.60 -10.68
N ASP A 229 18.38 -1.34 -11.54
CA ASP A 229 17.65 -0.06 -11.57
C ASP A 229 16.89 0.20 -10.26
N ASN A 230 16.54 -0.86 -9.52
CA ASN A 230 15.86 -0.72 -8.25
C ASN A 230 16.76 -0.28 -7.08
N LEU A 231 18.08 -0.20 -7.29
CA LEU A 231 19.00 0.34 -6.28
C LEU A 231 18.77 1.82 -6.07
N GLU A 232 18.76 2.61 -7.14
CA GLU A 232 18.53 4.06 -7.01
C GLU A 232 17.11 4.36 -6.50
N ALA A 233 16.13 3.55 -6.87
CA ALA A 233 14.74 3.70 -6.43
C ALA A 233 14.52 3.48 -4.92
N ASN A 234 15.43 2.76 -4.23
CA ASN A 234 15.23 2.37 -2.83
C ASN A 234 16.41 2.70 -1.91
N MET A 235 17.58 2.98 -2.47
CA MET A 235 18.82 3.29 -1.77
C MET A 235 19.55 4.46 -2.45
N PRO A 236 18.86 5.60 -2.70
CA PRO A 236 19.40 6.68 -3.51
C PRO A 236 20.72 7.21 -2.93
N GLY A 237 21.70 7.41 -3.81
CA GLY A 237 23.03 7.91 -3.42
C GLY A 237 23.96 6.89 -2.74
N LEU A 238 23.52 5.66 -2.53
CA LEU A 238 24.37 4.58 -2.00
C LEU A 238 24.95 3.74 -3.14
N THR A 239 26.28 3.67 -3.22
CA THR A 239 26.96 2.76 -4.16
C THR A 239 27.39 1.49 -3.43
N PRO A 240 26.98 0.28 -3.86
CA PRO A 240 27.46 -0.96 -3.27
C PRO A 240 28.97 -1.17 -3.48
N ASN A 241 29.62 -1.88 -2.57
CA ASN A 241 31.02 -2.28 -2.77
C ASN A 241 31.13 -3.24 -3.96
N VAL A 242 32.17 -3.10 -4.79
CA VAL A 242 32.40 -3.97 -5.96
C VAL A 242 32.48 -5.47 -5.62
N ARG A 243 32.87 -5.81 -4.38
CA ARG A 243 32.94 -7.20 -3.89
C ARG A 243 31.58 -7.81 -3.58
N TRP A 244 30.53 -7.01 -3.45
CA TRP A 244 29.17 -7.46 -3.21
C TRP A 244 28.53 -7.88 -4.54
N THR A 245 29.07 -8.95 -5.12
CA THR A 245 28.79 -9.36 -6.51
C THR A 245 27.32 -9.62 -6.79
N ILE A 246 26.53 -10.08 -5.81
CA ILE A 246 25.10 -10.38 -6.01
C ILE A 246 24.31 -9.09 -6.22
N ILE A 247 24.44 -8.08 -5.35
CA ILE A 247 23.70 -6.82 -5.50
C ILE A 247 24.16 -6.03 -6.73
N ASN A 248 25.44 -6.07 -7.07
CA ASN A 248 25.97 -5.41 -8.28
C ASN A 248 25.46 -6.06 -9.57
N ARG A 249 25.17 -7.36 -9.55
CA ARG A 249 24.67 -8.10 -10.71
C ARG A 249 23.15 -8.01 -10.82
N ASP A 250 22.45 -8.08 -9.69
CA ASP A 250 21.01 -8.38 -9.65
C ASP A 250 20.15 -7.23 -9.10
N GLY A 251 20.77 -6.20 -8.51
CA GLY A 251 20.08 -5.22 -7.65
C GLY A 251 19.60 -5.84 -6.34
N ILE A 252 18.64 -5.17 -5.69
CA ILE A 252 17.78 -5.84 -4.69
C ILE A 252 16.87 -6.80 -5.47
N ARG A 253 16.55 -7.98 -4.92
CA ARG A 253 15.70 -8.95 -5.62
C ARG A 253 14.35 -9.08 -4.92
N PRO A 254 13.36 -8.21 -5.19
CA PRO A 254 12.00 -8.40 -4.69
C PRO A 254 11.49 -9.81 -5.03
N PHE A 255 10.96 -10.47 -4.01
CA PHE A 255 10.33 -11.79 -4.08
C PHE A 255 9.15 -11.78 -3.10
N GLU A 256 8.15 -10.95 -3.39
CA GLU A 256 7.03 -10.68 -2.49
C GLU A 256 5.87 -11.61 -2.77
N LYS A 257 5.10 -11.97 -1.74
CA LYS A 257 3.94 -12.85 -1.86
C LYS A 257 2.68 -12.04 -1.72
N HIS A 258 1.73 -12.27 -2.62
CA HIS A 258 0.46 -11.55 -2.61
C HIS A 258 -0.73 -12.46 -2.86
N LEU A 259 -1.85 -12.13 -2.23
CA LEU A 259 -3.17 -12.69 -2.53
C LEU A 259 -3.92 -11.75 -3.47
N ILE A 260 -4.39 -12.24 -4.62
CA ILE A 260 -5.20 -11.46 -5.55
C ILE A 260 -6.64 -11.33 -5.01
N THR A 261 -7.11 -10.10 -4.82
CA THR A 261 -8.47 -9.81 -4.31
C THR A 261 -9.40 -9.27 -5.40
N LYS A 262 -8.85 -8.69 -6.46
CA LYS A 262 -9.63 -8.14 -7.58
C LYS A 262 -8.82 -8.17 -8.88
N ILE A 263 -9.52 -8.42 -9.98
CA ILE A 263 -8.99 -8.27 -11.34
C ILE A 263 -9.97 -7.39 -12.13
N SER A 264 -9.45 -6.34 -12.77
CA SER A 264 -10.23 -5.42 -13.60
C SER A 264 -9.46 -5.11 -14.88
N GLY A 265 -9.84 -5.74 -15.99
CA GLY A 265 -9.05 -5.71 -17.22
C GLY A 265 -7.66 -6.30 -16.98
N ASN A 266 -6.62 -5.50 -17.23
CA ASN A 266 -5.22 -5.87 -17.03
C ASN A 266 -4.64 -5.34 -15.69
N LYS A 267 -5.48 -4.85 -14.79
CA LYS A 267 -5.09 -4.42 -13.45
C LYS A 267 -5.42 -5.51 -12.43
N VAL A 268 -4.44 -5.86 -11.61
CA VAL A 268 -4.53 -6.86 -10.53
C VAL A 268 -4.38 -6.13 -9.21
N THR A 269 -5.32 -6.34 -8.28
CA THR A 269 -5.30 -5.80 -6.92
C THR A 269 -4.93 -6.91 -5.94
N PHE A 270 -3.96 -6.64 -5.06
CA PHE A 270 -3.51 -7.50 -3.98
C PHE A 270 -4.22 -7.18 -2.66
N LYS A 271 -4.24 -8.15 -1.75
CA LYS A 271 -4.69 -7.98 -0.37
C LYS A 271 -3.71 -7.14 0.45
N ASN A 272 -2.41 -7.40 0.30
CA ASN A 272 -1.31 -6.83 1.06
C ASN A 272 -0.44 -5.91 0.16
N PRO A 273 0.15 -4.84 0.73
CA PRO A 273 0.88 -3.84 -0.04
C PRO A 273 2.24 -4.35 -0.49
N VAL A 274 2.74 -3.79 -1.59
CA VAL A 274 4.13 -3.97 -2.03
C VAL A 274 5.06 -3.17 -1.12
N GLN A 275 6.18 -3.76 -0.68
CA GLN A 275 7.04 -3.16 0.35
C GLN A 275 8.25 -2.39 -0.20
N LEU A 276 8.44 -2.41 -1.53
CA LEU A 276 9.58 -1.79 -2.22
C LEU A 276 9.13 -1.02 -3.47
N ASN A 277 9.89 0.01 -3.88
CA ASN A 277 9.73 0.60 -5.21
C ASN A 277 10.34 -0.31 -6.28
N MET A 278 9.61 -0.58 -7.35
CA MET A 278 10.04 -1.46 -8.44
C MET A 278 9.88 -0.73 -9.79
N PRO A 279 10.98 -0.18 -10.35
CA PRO A 279 10.97 0.41 -11.68
C PRO A 279 10.52 -0.58 -12.75
N VAL A 280 9.96 -0.09 -13.87
CA VAL A 280 9.57 -0.95 -14.98
C VAL A 280 10.79 -1.71 -15.50
N SER A 281 10.70 -3.04 -15.56
CA SER A 281 11.76 -3.89 -16.10
C SER A 281 11.17 -5.13 -16.76
N SER A 282 11.86 -5.65 -17.78
CA SER A 282 11.51 -6.93 -18.41
C SER A 282 11.59 -8.13 -17.47
N THR A 283 12.27 -7.99 -16.32
CA THR A 283 12.36 -9.03 -15.29
C THR A 283 11.26 -8.96 -14.25
N THR A 284 10.35 -7.97 -14.33
CA THR A 284 9.26 -7.79 -13.37
C THR A 284 8.06 -8.63 -13.77
N VAL A 285 7.75 -9.66 -13.00
CA VAL A 285 6.77 -10.69 -13.35
C VAL A 285 5.96 -11.12 -12.14
N LEU A 286 4.72 -11.55 -12.40
CA LEU A 286 3.98 -12.40 -11.46
C LEU A 286 4.30 -13.86 -11.76
N ARG A 287 4.53 -14.66 -10.71
CA ARG A 287 4.86 -16.08 -10.82
C ARG A 287 3.88 -16.97 -10.06
N THR A 288 3.84 -18.24 -10.44
CA THR A 288 3.10 -19.27 -9.72
C THR A 288 3.64 -19.41 -8.30
N TYR A 289 2.73 -19.55 -7.36
CA TYR A 289 3.04 -19.79 -5.96
C TYR A 289 2.09 -20.86 -5.43
N ASN A 290 2.54 -22.12 -5.52
CA ASN A 290 1.81 -23.28 -5.02
C ASN A 290 1.97 -23.37 -3.51
N THR A 291 0.89 -23.62 -2.78
CA THR A 291 0.89 -23.53 -1.33
C THR A 291 0.08 -24.64 -0.66
N ILE A 292 0.40 -24.88 0.62
CA ILE A 292 -0.54 -25.49 1.58
C ILE A 292 -0.99 -24.43 2.56
N SER A 293 -2.16 -24.61 3.16
CA SER A 293 -2.74 -23.63 4.08
C SER A 293 -3.28 -24.25 5.36
N GLU A 294 -3.48 -23.41 6.38
CA GLU A 294 -4.11 -23.80 7.66
C GLU A 294 -3.37 -24.95 8.37
N VAL A 295 -2.03 -24.92 8.33
CA VAL A 295 -1.19 -25.93 8.99
C VAL A 295 -0.56 -25.38 10.27
N GLY A 296 -0.42 -26.24 11.28
CA GLY A 296 -0.04 -25.82 12.63
C GLY A 296 0.85 -26.79 13.39
N VAL A 297 1.61 -26.25 14.33
CA VAL A 297 2.30 -27.03 15.38
C VAL A 297 1.98 -26.41 16.75
N GLU A 298 1.52 -27.22 17.69
CA GLU A 298 1.06 -26.75 19.00
C GLU A 298 1.49 -27.64 20.16
N ASP A 299 1.85 -27.03 21.28
CA ASP A 299 1.92 -27.69 22.59
C ASP A 299 2.88 -28.92 22.64
N ILE A 300 4.03 -28.81 21.99
CA ILE A 300 5.06 -29.88 21.90
C ILE A 300 6.41 -29.35 22.37
N LEU A 301 7.12 -30.17 23.14
CA LEU A 301 8.56 -30.03 23.39
C LEU A 301 9.34 -30.83 22.35
N PHE A 302 10.18 -30.16 21.57
CA PHE A 302 11.14 -30.79 20.65
C PHE A 302 12.51 -30.87 21.30
N THR A 303 13.08 -32.06 21.38
CA THR A 303 14.45 -32.32 21.88
C THR A 303 15.28 -33.07 20.86
N SER A 304 16.62 -33.01 20.97
CA SER A 304 17.49 -33.74 20.04
C SER A 304 18.74 -34.34 20.68
N GLY A 305 19.36 -35.26 19.94
CA GLY A 305 20.65 -35.87 20.28
C GLY A 305 21.82 -34.88 20.33
N TRP A 306 21.64 -33.62 19.88
CA TRP A 306 22.66 -32.56 20.02
C TRP A 306 23.11 -32.40 21.47
N LYS A 307 22.19 -32.60 22.42
CA LYS A 307 22.44 -32.58 23.86
C LYS A 307 23.67 -33.39 24.26
N ASP A 308 23.73 -34.63 23.78
CA ASP A 308 24.73 -35.61 24.20
C ASP A 308 25.92 -35.68 23.22
N TYR A 309 25.85 -34.96 22.09
CA TYR A 309 26.96 -34.88 21.15
C TYR A 309 28.18 -34.20 21.80
N PRO A 310 29.39 -34.75 21.69
CA PRO A 310 30.53 -34.34 22.52
C PRO A 310 31.11 -32.96 22.15
N GLU A 311 30.92 -32.50 20.92
CA GLU A 311 31.42 -31.20 20.49
C GLU A 311 30.53 -30.06 21.01
N ILE A 312 31.15 -28.92 21.30
CA ILE A 312 30.45 -27.66 21.58
C ILE A 312 30.24 -26.89 20.28
N PHE A 313 29.27 -25.97 20.26
CA PHE A 313 29.04 -25.14 19.09
C PHE A 313 30.18 -24.15 18.87
N VAL A 314 30.89 -24.30 17.75
CA VAL A 314 31.85 -23.34 17.24
C VAL A 314 31.44 -23.06 15.79
N HIS A 315 31.06 -21.82 15.51
CA HIS A 315 30.52 -21.42 14.21
C HIS A 315 31.43 -21.85 13.05
N HIS A 316 30.88 -22.61 12.10
CA HIS A 316 31.60 -23.13 10.93
C HIS A 316 32.79 -24.04 11.25
N ALA A 317 32.84 -24.65 12.45
CA ALA A 317 33.87 -25.66 12.73
C ALA A 317 33.68 -26.92 11.88
N ASN A 318 32.43 -27.36 11.69
CA ASN A 318 32.05 -28.41 10.76
C ASN A 318 30.52 -28.39 10.55
N ASN A 319 30.05 -29.15 9.56
CA ASN A 319 28.62 -29.19 9.23
C ASN A 319 27.75 -29.86 10.30
N ILE A 320 28.32 -30.69 11.19
CA ILE A 320 27.56 -31.36 12.25
C ILE A 320 27.12 -30.35 13.30
N VAL A 321 28.05 -29.55 13.83
CA VAL A 321 27.72 -28.56 14.86
C VAL A 321 26.85 -27.41 14.34
N ASP A 322 26.90 -27.13 13.03
CA ASP A 322 26.07 -26.09 12.42
C ASP A 322 24.68 -26.62 12.00
N TYR A 323 24.57 -27.85 11.47
CA TYR A 323 23.37 -28.27 10.72
C TYR A 323 22.87 -29.68 11.01
N ALA A 324 23.45 -30.48 11.92
CA ALA A 324 23.03 -31.87 12.10
C ALA A 324 21.56 -32.02 12.54
N TRP A 325 21.17 -31.36 13.63
CA TRP A 325 19.83 -31.42 14.21
C TRP A 325 19.05 -30.15 13.86
N GLN A 326 18.06 -30.29 12.99
CA GLN A 326 17.18 -29.22 12.50
C GLN A 326 15.72 -29.65 12.71
N SER A 327 14.90 -28.83 13.38
CA SER A 327 13.60 -29.28 13.91
C SER A 327 12.41 -29.07 12.96
N VAL A 328 11.84 -27.87 12.88
CA VAL A 328 10.61 -27.57 12.11
C VAL A 328 10.88 -26.63 10.93
N PHE A 329 10.40 -27.02 9.75
CA PHE A 329 10.51 -26.26 8.51
C PHE A 329 9.15 -26.07 7.84
N PHE A 330 8.79 -24.81 7.57
CA PHE A 330 7.63 -24.46 6.76
C PHE A 330 8.14 -23.89 5.43
N SER A 331 7.66 -24.42 4.31
CA SER A 331 7.93 -23.88 2.97
C SER A 331 6.65 -23.81 2.17
N ASN A 332 6.40 -22.67 1.50
CA ASN A 332 5.18 -22.47 0.72
C ASN A 332 3.91 -22.65 1.56
N VAL A 333 3.94 -22.22 2.82
CA VAL A 333 2.79 -22.23 3.72
C VAL A 333 2.09 -20.89 3.70
N VAL A 334 0.77 -20.89 3.64
CA VAL A 334 -0.06 -19.69 3.83
C VAL A 334 -0.98 -19.87 5.03
N ASN A 335 -1.15 -18.84 5.85
CA ASN A 335 -2.00 -18.92 7.06
C ASN A 335 -1.59 -20.09 7.97
N GLY A 336 -0.29 -20.24 8.23
CA GLY A 336 0.24 -21.27 9.12
C GLY A 336 0.55 -20.73 10.52
N TRP A 337 0.75 -21.61 11.49
CA TRP A 337 1.18 -21.21 12.82
C TRP A 337 2.07 -22.22 13.56
N ILE A 338 2.88 -21.72 14.49
CA ILE A 338 3.58 -22.52 15.50
C ILE A 338 3.34 -21.82 16.83
N ARG A 339 2.73 -22.49 17.82
CA ARG A 339 2.46 -21.87 19.13
C ARG A 339 2.70 -22.77 20.33
N ASN A 340 3.14 -22.16 21.43
CA ASN A 340 3.33 -22.82 22.72
C ASN A 340 4.26 -24.05 22.62
N CYS A 341 5.33 -23.93 21.85
CA CYS A 341 6.30 -24.99 21.64
C CYS A 341 7.64 -24.62 22.28
N ASP A 342 8.30 -25.64 22.80
CA ASP A 342 9.64 -25.53 23.38
C ASP A 342 10.63 -26.28 22.49
N PHE A 343 11.80 -25.69 22.28
CA PHE A 343 12.90 -26.27 21.52
C PHE A 343 14.13 -26.33 22.41
N LYS A 344 14.58 -27.55 22.72
CA LYS A 344 15.68 -27.77 23.62
C LYS A 344 16.78 -28.59 22.96
N ASP A 345 18.01 -28.09 23.05
CA ASP A 345 19.21 -28.75 22.52
C ASP A 345 19.11 -28.98 20.99
N TRP A 346 19.18 -27.92 20.18
CA TRP A 346 19.10 -28.01 18.70
C TRP A 346 20.20 -27.19 18.02
N ASN A 347 20.59 -27.57 16.78
CA ASN A 347 21.39 -26.67 15.94
C ASN A 347 20.51 -25.61 15.29
N GLU A 348 19.35 -26.00 14.73
CA GLU A 348 18.36 -25.07 14.18
C GLU A 348 16.93 -25.43 14.61
N CYS A 349 16.16 -24.46 15.10
CA CYS A 349 14.84 -24.73 15.68
C CYS A 349 13.71 -24.53 14.66
N ILE A 350 13.51 -23.29 14.18
CA ILE A 350 12.37 -22.94 13.32
C ILE A 350 12.85 -22.21 12.07
N PHE A 351 12.42 -22.70 10.90
CA PHE A 351 12.68 -22.03 9.64
C PHE A 351 11.41 -21.90 8.80
N ILE A 352 11.00 -20.64 8.56
CA ILE A 352 9.86 -20.27 7.71
C ILE A 352 10.35 -19.74 6.36
N GLU A 353 10.36 -20.60 5.34
CA GLU A 353 10.74 -20.26 3.98
C GLU A 353 9.52 -20.01 3.08
N LYS A 354 9.62 -19.07 2.13
CA LYS A 354 8.66 -18.87 1.05
C LYS A 354 7.20 -18.93 1.53
N SER A 355 6.88 -18.33 2.67
CA SER A 355 5.56 -18.43 3.28
C SER A 355 4.89 -17.06 3.41
N LEU A 356 3.57 -17.03 3.60
CA LEU A 356 2.75 -15.82 3.69
C LEU A 356 1.83 -15.89 4.90
N ALA A 357 1.72 -14.81 5.68
CA ALA A 357 0.75 -14.71 6.77
C ALA A 357 0.91 -15.86 7.80
N VAL A 358 2.11 -16.06 8.32
CA VAL A 358 2.42 -17.10 9.32
C VAL A 358 2.66 -16.46 10.69
N THR A 359 2.15 -17.05 11.77
CA THR A 359 2.44 -16.63 13.15
C THR A 359 3.24 -17.69 13.90
N VAL A 360 4.38 -17.30 14.47
CA VAL A 360 5.18 -18.08 15.41
C VAL A 360 5.09 -17.37 16.76
N LYS A 361 4.48 -18.01 17.77
CA LYS A 361 4.11 -17.33 19.02
C LYS A 361 4.40 -18.16 20.26
N ASN A 362 4.87 -17.52 21.33
CA ASN A 362 5.13 -18.15 22.63
C ASN A 362 6.08 -19.34 22.49
N ILE A 363 7.29 -19.07 22.00
CA ILE A 363 8.33 -20.08 21.78
C ILE A 363 9.42 -19.92 22.82
N ASN A 364 9.86 -21.03 23.42
CA ASN A 364 11.05 -21.04 24.27
C ASN A 364 12.16 -21.87 23.63
N ILE A 365 13.35 -21.30 23.52
CA ILE A 365 14.56 -21.97 23.06
C ILE A 365 15.57 -21.99 24.20
N TYR A 366 16.08 -23.18 24.56
CA TYR A 366 16.99 -23.34 25.70
C TYR A 366 17.86 -24.60 25.62
N GLY A 367 18.77 -24.75 26.58
CA GLY A 367 19.73 -25.86 26.64
C GLY A 367 21.03 -25.55 25.90
N LYS A 368 21.56 -26.57 25.21
CA LYS A 368 22.84 -26.51 24.48
C LYS A 368 22.74 -25.61 23.26
N ARG A 369 23.62 -24.60 23.19
CA ARG A 369 23.70 -23.62 22.10
C ARG A 369 23.95 -24.31 20.76
N GLY A 370 23.32 -23.76 19.73
CA GLY A 370 23.47 -24.15 18.33
C GLY A 370 23.60 -22.94 17.41
N HIS A 371 23.30 -23.16 16.13
CA HIS A 371 23.53 -22.21 15.05
C HIS A 371 22.43 -21.16 14.95
N THR A 372 21.17 -21.56 14.80
CA THR A 372 20.07 -20.63 14.52
C THR A 372 18.84 -20.90 15.39
N GLY A 373 18.25 -19.84 15.97
CA GLY A 373 16.99 -19.94 16.71
C GLY A 373 15.77 -20.04 15.78
N PHE A 374 15.24 -18.89 15.38
CA PHE A 374 14.05 -18.78 14.54
C PHE A 374 14.22 -17.68 13.50
N TYR A 375 13.84 -17.96 12.26
CA TYR A 375 14.03 -17.03 11.15
C TYR A 375 13.10 -17.27 9.98
N SER A 376 13.06 -16.29 9.07
CA SER A 376 12.31 -16.38 7.82
C SER A 376 13.14 -16.04 6.58
N ARG A 377 12.84 -16.68 5.44
CA ARG A 377 13.51 -16.50 4.13
C ARG A 377 12.52 -16.41 2.99
N TYR A 378 12.64 -15.46 2.07
CA TYR A 378 11.71 -15.27 0.93
C TYR A 378 10.21 -15.21 1.31
N SER A 379 9.94 -14.87 2.57
CA SER A 379 8.61 -14.87 3.15
C SER A 379 8.07 -13.44 3.24
N TYR A 380 6.74 -13.33 3.28
CA TYR A 380 6.03 -12.07 3.50
C TYR A 380 5.16 -12.18 4.75
N GLY A 381 5.25 -11.21 5.66
CA GLY A 381 4.27 -11.10 6.74
C GLY A 381 4.36 -12.23 7.76
N VAL A 382 5.57 -12.64 8.16
CA VAL A 382 5.77 -13.62 9.25
C VAL A 382 5.84 -12.88 10.59
N LEU A 383 4.93 -13.20 11.51
CA LEU A 383 4.90 -12.63 12.85
C LEU A 383 5.61 -13.58 13.83
N PHE A 384 6.70 -13.11 14.44
CA PHE A 384 7.32 -13.74 15.60
C PHE A 384 6.93 -12.95 16.84
N GLU A 385 6.11 -13.53 17.71
CA GLU A 385 5.59 -12.88 18.91
C GLU A 385 6.00 -13.66 20.18
N ASN A 386 6.58 -12.97 21.17
CA ASN A 386 6.96 -13.59 22.45
C ASN A 386 7.85 -14.83 22.28
N CYS A 387 8.81 -14.78 21.35
CA CYS A 387 9.80 -15.84 21.14
C CYS A 387 11.07 -15.53 21.95
N ILE A 388 11.45 -16.44 22.84
CA ILE A 388 12.52 -16.23 23.82
C ILE A 388 13.62 -17.26 23.62
N ASP A 389 14.87 -16.78 23.57
CA ASP A 389 16.07 -17.60 23.49
C ASP A 389 16.94 -17.42 24.74
N THR A 390 17.18 -18.52 25.45
CA THR A 390 17.92 -18.58 26.72
C THR A 390 19.00 -19.66 26.73
N CYS A 391 19.42 -20.15 25.56
CA CYS A 391 20.49 -21.15 25.47
C CYS A 391 21.73 -20.69 26.26
N SER A 392 22.23 -21.59 27.12
CA SER A 392 23.29 -21.26 28.08
C SER A 392 24.22 -22.44 28.38
N GLU A 393 24.03 -23.56 27.71
CA GLU A 393 24.88 -24.75 27.81
C GLU A 393 25.71 -24.93 26.52
N GLY A 394 26.83 -25.67 26.59
CA GLY A 394 27.67 -25.92 25.42
C GLY A 394 28.34 -24.67 24.83
N LEU A 395 28.64 -23.67 25.67
CA LEU A 395 29.22 -22.39 25.26
C LEU A 395 30.75 -22.47 25.15
N VAL A 396 31.31 -21.82 24.13
CA VAL A 396 32.76 -21.57 24.04
C VAL A 396 33.20 -20.55 25.08
N ASN A 397 32.38 -19.51 25.27
CA ASN A 397 32.55 -18.46 26.26
C ASN A 397 31.25 -18.28 27.07
N ALA A 398 31.36 -18.15 28.39
CA ALA A 398 30.22 -17.98 29.30
C ALA A 398 29.32 -16.76 28.97
N ASN A 399 29.85 -15.79 28.22
CA ASN A 399 29.12 -14.60 27.79
C ASN A 399 28.37 -14.78 26.46
N GLU A 400 28.60 -15.86 25.71
CA GLU A 400 27.98 -16.11 24.39
C GLU A 400 26.66 -16.89 24.52
N LYS A 401 25.70 -16.32 25.27
CA LYS A 401 24.38 -16.94 25.47
C LYS A 401 23.47 -16.76 24.26
N GLY A 402 22.37 -17.51 24.26
CA GLY A 402 21.43 -17.63 23.14
C GLY A 402 21.91 -18.59 22.06
N MET A 403 21.24 -18.62 20.92
CA MET A 403 21.74 -19.14 19.65
C MET A 403 22.66 -18.10 18.99
N LEU A 404 23.54 -18.54 18.08
CA LEU A 404 24.44 -17.63 17.38
C LEU A 404 23.70 -16.61 16.52
N HIS A 405 22.85 -17.11 15.63
CA HIS A 405 21.94 -16.28 14.86
C HIS A 405 20.63 -16.17 15.65
N GLY A 406 20.42 -14.99 16.23
CA GLY A 406 19.20 -14.64 16.96
C GLY A 406 18.00 -14.48 16.02
N PRO A 407 17.01 -13.65 16.39
CA PRO A 407 15.85 -13.37 15.54
C PRO A 407 16.30 -13.00 14.11
N GLY A 408 15.93 -13.84 13.14
CA GLY A 408 16.60 -13.87 11.85
C GLY A 408 15.71 -13.54 10.65
N MET A 409 16.28 -12.82 9.70
CA MET A 409 15.70 -12.53 8.40
C MET A 409 16.75 -12.74 7.31
N ARG A 410 16.38 -13.45 6.25
CA ARG A 410 17.28 -13.86 5.17
C ARG A 410 16.63 -13.58 3.82
N TRP A 411 17.43 -13.20 2.82
CA TRP A 411 17.11 -13.32 1.39
C TRP A 411 15.71 -12.83 1.00
N SER A 412 15.58 -11.54 0.71
CA SER A 412 14.33 -10.90 0.25
C SER A 412 13.10 -11.12 1.13
N THR A 413 13.23 -11.69 2.34
CA THR A 413 12.16 -11.67 3.34
C THR A 413 11.72 -10.23 3.60
N THR A 414 10.41 -10.03 3.64
CA THR A 414 9.82 -8.71 3.83
C THR A 414 8.58 -8.76 4.71
N SER A 415 8.28 -7.63 5.35
CA SER A 415 7.19 -7.50 6.32
C SER A 415 7.22 -8.55 7.43
N SER A 416 8.38 -9.14 7.76
CA SER A 416 8.50 -9.97 8.96
C SER A 416 8.59 -9.06 10.18
N VAL A 417 7.82 -9.38 11.21
CA VAL A 417 7.72 -8.60 12.46
C VAL A 417 8.19 -9.48 13.61
N PHE A 418 9.12 -8.96 14.40
CA PHE A 418 9.57 -9.53 15.66
C PHE A 418 9.08 -8.64 16.78
N ILE A 419 8.10 -9.09 17.55
CA ILE A 419 7.49 -8.29 18.62
C ILE A 419 7.65 -8.99 19.96
N ASN A 420 8.18 -8.25 20.95
CA ASN A 420 8.42 -8.75 22.30
C ASN A 420 9.28 -10.03 22.32
N CYS A 421 10.28 -10.11 21.45
CA CYS A 421 11.25 -11.21 21.42
C CYS A 421 12.55 -10.78 22.13
N PRO A 422 12.66 -10.92 23.46
CA PRO A 422 13.85 -10.51 24.18
C PRO A 422 15.07 -11.32 23.75
N MET A 423 16.23 -10.68 23.78
CA MET A 423 17.50 -11.24 23.35
C MET A 423 18.49 -11.24 24.51
N GLN A 424 19.42 -12.20 24.50
CA GLN A 424 20.50 -12.22 25.49
C GLN A 424 21.48 -11.05 25.25
N PRO A 425 22.20 -10.58 26.28
CA PRO A 425 23.30 -9.64 26.10
C PRO A 425 24.30 -10.14 25.06
N ASP A 426 24.76 -9.26 24.17
CA ASP A 426 25.63 -9.58 23.02
C ASP A 426 25.05 -10.54 21.97
N GLN A 427 23.79 -10.97 22.08
CA GLN A 427 23.17 -11.76 21.02
C GLN A 427 22.92 -10.90 19.77
N SER A 428 23.37 -11.37 18.61
CA SER A 428 23.19 -10.67 17.34
C SER A 428 21.75 -10.81 16.85
N ILE A 429 21.16 -9.72 16.37
CA ILE A 429 20.10 -9.84 15.35
C ILE A 429 20.70 -10.54 14.11
N ASP A 430 19.94 -11.31 13.34
CA ASP A 430 20.51 -11.96 12.14
C ASP A 430 19.85 -11.49 10.84
N CYS A 431 20.42 -10.46 10.24
CA CYS A 431 20.17 -10.07 8.85
C CYS A 431 21.20 -10.79 7.95
N HIS A 432 20.87 -12.00 7.49
CA HIS A 432 21.82 -12.95 6.91
C HIS A 432 22.23 -12.65 5.44
N ALA A 433 22.09 -11.40 5.00
CA ALA A 433 22.37 -10.92 3.65
C ALA A 433 21.43 -11.47 2.56
N SER A 434 21.75 -11.19 1.29
CA SER A 434 20.83 -11.27 0.15
C SER A 434 19.57 -10.42 0.33
N HIS A 435 19.74 -9.30 1.04
CA HIS A 435 18.85 -8.15 1.05
C HIS A 435 17.41 -8.44 1.55
N PRO A 436 17.18 -9.04 2.74
CA PRO A 436 15.86 -8.93 3.37
C PRO A 436 15.53 -7.45 3.60
N TYR A 437 14.30 -6.98 3.36
CA TYR A 437 13.99 -5.54 3.38
C TYR A 437 12.62 -5.29 3.99
N ALA A 438 12.38 -4.07 4.48
CA ALA A 438 11.12 -3.70 5.12
C ALA A 438 10.69 -4.73 6.19
N ASN A 439 11.53 -4.94 7.20
CA ASN A 439 11.22 -5.81 8.34
C ASN A 439 11.27 -4.98 9.64
N LEU A 440 10.55 -5.44 10.66
CA LEU A 440 10.35 -4.70 11.90
C LEU A 440 10.82 -5.50 13.11
N LEU A 441 11.67 -4.89 13.93
CA LEU A 441 11.98 -5.30 15.29
C LEU A 441 11.29 -4.33 16.26
N ASP A 442 10.26 -4.82 16.95
CA ASP A 442 9.33 -4.03 17.75
C ASP A 442 9.40 -4.41 19.24
N ASN A 443 9.71 -3.42 20.08
CA ASN A 443 9.82 -3.55 21.53
C ASN A 443 10.81 -4.66 21.99
N ILE A 444 11.92 -4.80 21.27
CA ILE A 444 12.97 -5.77 21.60
C ILE A 444 13.78 -5.31 22.80
N GLN A 445 14.00 -6.24 23.75
CA GLN A 445 14.81 -6.02 24.94
C GLN A 445 16.09 -6.85 24.86
N GLY A 446 17.23 -6.19 24.77
CA GLY A 446 18.55 -6.80 24.72
C GLY A 446 19.09 -7.00 23.31
N GLY A 447 20.30 -7.57 23.23
CA GLY A 447 20.97 -7.88 21.98
C GLY A 447 21.71 -6.71 21.32
N ILE A 448 22.37 -7.01 20.21
CA ILE A 448 23.28 -6.10 19.50
C ILE A 448 23.04 -6.15 17.99
N LEU A 449 23.59 -5.15 17.29
CA LEU A 449 23.42 -5.00 15.83
C LEU A 449 24.60 -5.56 15.02
N LEU A 450 25.65 -6.09 15.67
CA LEU A 450 26.82 -6.68 15.01
C LEU A 450 26.76 -8.20 15.05
N GLY A 451 27.45 -8.86 14.11
CA GLY A 451 27.58 -10.32 14.13
C GLY A 451 26.61 -11.01 13.18
N ASN A 452 25.84 -10.24 12.41
CA ASN A 452 24.96 -10.76 11.37
C ASN A 452 25.73 -11.67 10.40
N GLY A 453 25.11 -12.78 10.03
CA GLY A 453 25.66 -13.76 9.11
C GLY A 453 25.69 -13.30 7.66
N GLY A 454 25.95 -14.24 6.75
CA GLY A 454 26.01 -13.99 5.31
C GLY A 454 27.41 -13.77 4.75
N ALA A 455 27.63 -14.32 3.56
CA ALA A 455 28.85 -14.15 2.79
C ALA A 455 28.98 -12.70 2.29
N GLU A 456 30.20 -12.14 2.28
CA GLU A 456 30.45 -10.77 1.81
C GLU A 456 29.97 -10.53 0.37
N THR A 457 30.00 -11.56 -0.48
CA THR A 457 29.49 -11.49 -1.86
C THR A 457 27.98 -11.23 -1.95
N SER A 458 27.23 -11.52 -0.89
CA SER A 458 25.76 -11.41 -0.79
C SER A 458 25.30 -10.12 -0.11
N TYR A 459 26.22 -9.27 0.31
CA TYR A 459 25.90 -8.04 1.03
C TYR A 459 25.09 -7.05 0.17
N PRO A 460 24.43 -6.06 0.81
CA PRO A 460 24.37 -5.79 2.26
C PRO A 460 23.65 -6.85 3.10
N ASN A 461 23.85 -6.81 4.43
CA ASN A 461 23.21 -7.72 5.40
C ASN A 461 21.68 -7.60 5.36
N SER A 462 21.18 -6.37 5.21
CA SER A 462 19.78 -6.05 4.98
C SER A 462 19.64 -5.20 3.72
N GLY A 463 18.49 -5.24 3.07
CA GLY A 463 18.00 -4.20 2.18
C GLY A 463 17.41 -3.02 2.97
N PRO A 464 16.79 -2.05 2.28
CA PRO A 464 16.29 -0.81 2.89
C PRO A 464 15.07 -1.05 3.78
N TYR A 465 14.68 -0.01 4.51
CA TYR A 465 13.48 0.01 5.37
C TYR A 465 13.51 -0.98 6.55
N LEU A 466 14.70 -1.41 7.00
CA LEU A 466 14.81 -2.14 8.26
C LEU A 466 14.47 -1.20 9.43
N THR A 467 13.43 -1.51 10.19
CA THR A 467 12.90 -0.66 11.26
C THR A 467 13.13 -1.27 12.62
N PHE A 468 13.67 -0.46 13.52
CA PHE A 468 13.82 -0.74 14.95
C PHE A 468 12.94 0.21 15.73
N TRP A 469 11.91 -0.33 16.37
CA TRP A 469 10.95 0.43 17.16
C TRP A 469 11.06 0.07 18.63
N ASN A 470 11.34 1.05 19.49
CA ASN A 470 11.56 0.83 20.93
C ASN A 470 12.58 -0.29 21.22
N PHE A 471 13.63 -0.40 20.40
CA PHE A 471 14.69 -1.38 20.57
C PHE A 471 15.64 -0.94 21.68
N LYS A 472 15.83 -1.79 22.68
CA LYS A 472 16.78 -1.57 23.77
C LYS A 472 18.01 -2.46 23.60
N HIS A 473 19.14 -1.84 23.28
CA HIS A 473 20.43 -2.51 23.10
C HIS A 473 21.02 -2.96 24.43
N GLU A 474 21.68 -4.12 24.42
CA GLU A 474 22.42 -4.64 25.57
C GLU A 474 23.63 -5.46 25.10
N ALA A 475 24.82 -4.96 25.42
CA ALA A 475 26.10 -5.52 25.03
C ALA A 475 27.04 -5.74 26.23
N ASN A 476 28.04 -6.60 26.05
CA ASN A 476 29.15 -6.73 27.00
C ASN A 476 30.28 -5.71 26.74
N PHE A 477 30.13 -4.83 25.73
CA PHE A 477 31.02 -3.70 25.48
C PHE A 477 30.35 -2.37 25.80
N THR A 478 31.14 -1.36 26.18
CA THR A 478 30.62 -0.07 26.63
C THR A 478 30.63 1.02 25.56
N THR A 479 31.32 0.86 24.43
CA THR A 479 31.37 1.91 23.40
C THR A 479 31.46 1.31 21.99
N ARG A 480 30.62 1.80 21.08
CA ARG A 480 30.61 1.36 19.68
C ARG A 480 30.05 2.41 18.74
N LEU A 481 30.72 2.57 17.60
CA LEU A 481 30.17 3.21 16.41
C LEU A 481 29.63 2.14 15.47
N TYR A 482 28.34 2.22 15.12
CA TYR A 482 27.75 1.46 14.02
C TYR A 482 27.74 2.34 12.76
N ASP A 483 28.74 2.15 11.90
CA ASP A 483 28.73 2.68 10.53
C ASP A 483 28.01 1.67 9.61
N PHE A 484 26.75 1.94 9.29
CA PHE A 484 25.87 1.02 8.57
C PHE A 484 26.17 0.93 7.07
N TRP A 485 26.89 1.90 6.51
CA TRP A 485 27.29 1.91 5.11
C TRP A 485 28.78 2.17 4.94
N PHE A 486 29.58 1.20 5.39
CA PHE A 486 31.03 1.24 5.32
C PHE A 486 31.55 0.54 4.06
N ILE A 487 32.11 1.32 3.13
CA ILE A 487 32.79 0.82 1.94
C ILE A 487 34.29 0.84 2.20
N SER A 488 34.91 -0.35 2.30
CA SER A 488 36.36 -0.49 2.38
C SER A 488 36.96 -0.91 1.04
N ASN A 489 38.12 -0.33 0.72
CA ASN A 489 38.99 -0.81 -0.37
C ASN A 489 39.94 -1.94 0.10
N THR A 490 39.81 -2.39 1.35
CA THR A 490 40.56 -3.52 1.93
C THR A 490 39.65 -4.72 2.19
N THR A 491 40.19 -5.80 2.73
CA THR A 491 39.45 -7.00 3.14
C THR A 491 38.54 -6.78 4.36
N GLN A 492 38.59 -5.61 5.00
CA GLN A 492 37.75 -5.32 6.15
C GLN A 492 36.28 -5.20 5.75
N ARG A 493 35.42 -6.01 6.38
CA ARG A 493 33.96 -5.92 6.27
C ARG A 493 33.32 -5.56 7.61
N ARG A 494 32.12 -5.00 7.56
CA ARG A 494 31.24 -4.83 8.74
C ARG A 494 30.14 -5.88 8.68
N THR A 495 29.68 -6.38 9.82
CA THR A 495 28.60 -7.38 9.90
C THR A 495 27.30 -6.72 10.36
N HIS A 496 27.11 -5.47 9.96
CA HIS A 496 25.98 -4.61 10.30
C HIS A 496 25.72 -3.65 9.13
N THR A 497 25.86 -4.14 7.90
CA THR A 497 25.71 -3.31 6.71
C THR A 497 24.24 -3.22 6.32
N PHE A 498 23.60 -2.11 6.67
CA PHE A 498 22.19 -1.85 6.45
C PHE A 498 22.05 -0.52 5.69
N PRO A 499 21.35 -0.49 4.56
CA PRO A 499 21.12 0.75 3.84
C PRO A 499 20.00 1.54 4.51
N ASN A 500 20.33 2.73 5.01
CA ASN A 500 19.39 3.69 5.60
C ASN A 500 18.42 3.06 6.63
N PRO A 501 18.91 2.33 7.66
CA PRO A 501 18.05 1.74 8.70
C PRO A 501 17.30 2.83 9.49
N LEU A 502 16.11 2.49 9.99
CA LEU A 502 15.23 3.39 10.72
C LEU A 502 15.23 3.02 12.20
N PHE A 503 15.62 3.95 13.07
CA PHE A 503 15.61 3.80 14.52
C PHE A 503 14.66 4.80 15.15
N VAL A 504 13.66 4.31 15.87
CA VAL A 504 12.70 5.14 16.58
C VAL A 504 12.60 4.65 18.02
N GLY A 505 12.93 5.53 18.97
CA GLY A 505 12.97 5.16 20.39
C GLY A 505 14.10 4.19 20.74
N PHE A 506 15.21 4.21 20.00
CA PHE A 506 16.36 3.34 20.28
C PHE A 506 17.00 3.72 21.61
N GLN A 507 17.18 2.74 22.49
CA GLN A 507 17.73 2.91 23.83
C GLN A 507 19.02 2.13 23.97
N VAL A 508 19.97 2.68 24.71
CA VAL A 508 21.25 2.04 25.03
C VAL A 508 21.20 1.41 26.42
N GLY A 509 21.99 0.34 26.61
CA GLY A 509 22.18 -0.29 27.90
C GLY A 509 22.86 0.64 28.90
N ALA A 510 22.78 0.28 30.19
CA ALA A 510 23.37 1.08 31.25
C ALA A 510 24.90 1.19 31.09
N GLY A 511 25.42 2.42 30.97
CA GLY A 511 26.86 2.67 30.81
C GLY A 511 27.38 2.51 29.38
N GLU A 512 26.52 2.21 28.41
CA GLU A 512 26.88 2.14 27.01
C GLU A 512 26.91 3.53 26.35
N ASN A 513 27.83 3.70 25.40
CA ASN A 513 27.92 4.83 24.50
C ASN A 513 27.89 4.33 23.05
N ILE A 514 26.68 4.27 22.49
CA ILE A 514 26.44 3.77 21.13
C ILE A 514 26.11 4.94 20.22
N THR A 515 26.87 5.06 19.12
CA THR A 515 26.67 6.08 18.10
C THR A 515 26.46 5.44 16.73
N PHE A 516 25.70 6.12 15.87
CA PHE A 516 25.41 5.68 14.50
C PHE A 516 26.07 6.58 13.47
N LYS A 517 26.29 6.02 12.29
CA LYS A 517 26.63 6.72 11.06
C LYS A 517 25.99 6.01 9.89
N ASN A 518 25.48 6.77 8.92
CA ASN A 518 24.77 6.27 7.74
C ASN A 518 23.44 5.55 8.08
N GLU A 519 22.82 5.94 9.19
CA GLU A 519 21.41 5.68 9.48
C GLU A 519 20.48 6.48 8.55
N GLY A 520 19.28 5.96 8.30
CA GLY A 520 18.25 6.66 7.53
C GLY A 520 17.40 7.58 8.40
N LEU A 521 17.01 7.10 9.58
CA LEU A 521 16.27 7.83 10.59
C LEU A 521 16.79 7.45 11.98
N ASP A 522 16.98 8.45 12.84
CA ASP A 522 17.24 8.26 14.28
C ASP A 522 16.41 9.28 15.05
N GLU A 523 15.30 8.81 15.60
CA GLU A 523 14.26 9.64 16.17
C GLU A 523 14.04 9.25 17.65
N LEU A 524 13.95 10.26 18.52
CA LEU A 524 13.66 10.10 19.95
C LEU A 524 14.59 9.10 20.69
N ARG A 525 15.88 9.08 20.30
CA ARG A 525 16.91 8.25 20.95
C ARG A 525 16.94 8.43 22.47
N GLY A 526 17.12 7.31 23.17
CA GLY A 526 17.25 7.24 24.62
C GLY A 526 15.92 7.24 25.37
N GLN A 527 14.79 7.19 24.65
CA GLN A 527 13.45 7.24 25.22
C GLN A 527 12.57 6.14 24.65
N GLN A 528 11.57 5.70 25.41
CA GLN A 528 10.50 4.88 24.88
C GLN A 528 9.47 5.79 24.22
N VAL A 529 9.07 5.46 23.00
CA VAL A 529 8.15 6.27 22.19
C VAL A 529 6.73 5.73 22.23
N TYR A 530 5.78 6.59 21.93
CA TYR A 530 4.40 6.26 21.59
C TYR A 530 4.22 6.22 20.06
N PRO A 531 3.49 5.22 19.50
CA PRO A 531 2.94 4.04 20.18
C PRO A 531 4.02 3.10 20.73
N ASN A 532 3.67 2.29 21.74
CA ASN A 532 4.63 1.36 22.34
C ASN A 532 5.05 0.24 21.36
N SER A 533 4.08 -0.27 20.59
CA SER A 533 4.31 -1.14 19.45
C SER A 533 3.84 -0.44 18.18
N LEU A 534 4.71 -0.38 17.17
CA LEU A 534 4.35 0.09 15.85
C LEU A 534 3.40 -0.89 15.16
N PHE A 535 3.68 -2.20 15.23
CA PHE A 535 2.87 -3.22 14.59
C PHE A 535 1.42 -3.19 15.09
N ASP A 536 1.20 -3.20 16.41
CA ASP A 536 -0.14 -3.16 17.00
C ASP A 536 -0.89 -1.87 16.61
N ALA A 537 -0.19 -0.74 16.54
CA ALA A 537 -0.79 0.53 16.17
C ALA A 537 -1.20 0.55 14.69
N GLN A 538 -0.33 0.07 13.78
CA GLN A 538 -0.65 -0.05 12.37
C GLN A 538 -1.78 -1.05 12.12
N LEU A 539 -1.80 -2.18 12.84
CA LEU A 539 -2.84 -3.19 12.77
C LEU A 539 -4.20 -2.62 13.17
N GLN A 540 -4.30 -1.99 14.34
CA GLN A 540 -5.54 -1.34 14.77
C GLN A 540 -5.98 -0.24 13.80
N LEU A 541 -5.04 0.56 13.28
CA LEU A 541 -5.36 1.58 12.29
C LEU A 541 -5.94 0.96 11.01
N ARG A 542 -5.39 -0.16 10.53
CA ARG A 542 -5.93 -0.88 9.36
C ARG A 542 -7.31 -1.48 9.62
N LEU A 543 -7.51 -2.11 10.78
CA LEU A 543 -8.76 -2.83 11.09
C LEU A 543 -9.90 -1.90 11.55
N HIS A 544 -9.57 -0.78 12.19
CA HIS A 544 -10.55 0.05 12.90
C HIS A 544 -10.46 1.55 12.57
N ASN A 545 -9.53 1.98 11.71
CA ASN A 545 -9.28 3.39 11.36
C ASN A 545 -8.95 4.28 12.59
N ARG A 546 -8.49 3.66 13.66
CA ARG A 546 -8.10 4.27 14.94
C ARG A 546 -7.27 3.29 15.76
N TYR A 547 -6.43 3.80 16.64
CA TYR A 547 -5.57 3.04 17.53
C TYR A 547 -5.89 3.38 18.99
N MET A 548 -5.92 2.36 19.85
CA MET A 548 -6.16 2.52 21.27
C MET A 548 -4.97 2.05 22.12
N SER A 549 -4.63 2.84 23.13
CA SER A 549 -3.64 2.50 24.16
C SER A 549 -4.16 2.87 25.55
N ALA A 550 -3.57 2.32 26.60
CA ALA A 550 -3.95 2.60 27.98
C ALA A 550 -2.74 2.97 28.85
N SER A 551 -3.03 3.52 30.03
CA SER A 551 -2.05 3.68 31.13
C SER A 551 -1.43 2.35 31.55
N SER A 552 -2.27 1.31 31.66
CA SER A 552 -1.85 -0.05 31.99
C SER A 552 -2.84 -1.06 31.42
N SER A 553 -2.44 -2.33 31.34
CA SER A 553 -3.34 -3.42 30.97
C SER A 553 -2.95 -4.71 31.69
N LYS A 554 -3.95 -5.55 31.98
CA LYS A 554 -3.73 -6.97 32.27
C LYS A 554 -3.44 -7.73 30.98
N THR A 555 -2.74 -8.86 31.11
CA THR A 555 -2.52 -9.79 30.01
C THR A 555 -3.86 -10.33 29.51
N ASN A 556 -4.04 -10.37 28.18
CA ASN A 556 -5.28 -10.76 27.50
C ASN A 556 -6.46 -9.80 27.73
N ALA A 557 -6.21 -8.59 28.24
CA ALA A 557 -7.20 -7.53 28.42
C ALA A 557 -6.61 -6.17 28.01
N GLU A 558 -5.86 -6.16 26.91
CA GLU A 558 -5.14 -5.00 26.39
C GLU A 558 -6.10 -3.95 25.80
N ALA A 559 -5.63 -2.69 25.73
CA ALA A 559 -6.42 -1.54 25.25
C ALA A 559 -7.09 -1.75 23.88
N LYS A 560 -6.45 -2.54 23.00
CA LYS A 560 -6.99 -2.88 21.67
C LYS A 560 -8.35 -3.57 21.72
N LEU A 561 -8.66 -4.29 22.81
CA LEU A 561 -9.93 -4.98 22.98
C LEU A 561 -11.10 -4.03 23.30
N ALA A 562 -10.84 -2.76 23.63
CA ALA A 562 -11.88 -1.75 23.69
C ALA A 562 -12.15 -1.07 22.33
N ASN A 563 -11.46 -1.55 21.28
CA ASN A 563 -11.49 -1.01 19.91
C ASN A 563 -11.91 -2.07 18.86
N ASP A 564 -12.09 -3.33 19.25
CA ASP A 564 -12.33 -4.46 18.34
C ASP A 564 -13.80 -4.61 17.89
N ASN A 565 -14.72 -3.87 18.52
CA ASN A 565 -16.17 -3.94 18.33
C ASN A 565 -16.81 -5.27 18.80
N ASP A 566 -16.19 -5.96 19.75
CA ASP A 566 -16.78 -7.12 20.45
C ASP A 566 -17.10 -6.74 21.90
N ASP A 567 -18.36 -6.87 22.30
CA ASP A 567 -18.78 -6.56 23.68
C ASP A 567 -18.37 -7.66 24.69
N ALA A 568 -17.89 -8.82 24.21
CA ALA A 568 -17.42 -9.93 25.05
C ALA A 568 -15.97 -9.76 25.51
N THR A 569 -15.16 -9.02 24.75
CA THR A 569 -13.79 -8.65 25.08
C THR A 569 -13.77 -7.25 25.71
N TYR A 570 -12.71 -6.94 26.45
CA TYR A 570 -12.58 -5.64 27.10
C TYR A 570 -11.14 -5.33 27.47
N TRP A 571 -10.84 -4.04 27.54
CA TRP A 571 -9.67 -3.56 28.25
C TRP A 571 -9.90 -3.66 29.76
N GLU A 572 -8.89 -4.10 30.50
CA GLU A 572 -8.89 -4.07 31.97
C GLU A 572 -7.57 -3.49 32.52
N SER A 573 -7.69 -2.50 33.42
CA SER A 573 -6.54 -1.89 34.06
C SER A 573 -5.79 -2.89 34.95
N ARG A 574 -4.45 -2.81 34.95
CA ARG A 574 -3.62 -3.66 35.80
C ARG A 574 -3.79 -3.32 37.27
N ASN A 575 -3.88 -2.03 37.59
CA ASN A 575 -4.06 -1.53 38.95
C ASN A 575 -5.53 -1.16 39.21
N ALA A 576 -5.80 -0.63 40.41
CA ALA A 576 -7.08 -0.01 40.73
C ALA A 576 -7.43 1.06 39.68
N GLY A 577 -8.70 1.15 39.30
CA GLY A 577 -9.13 1.96 38.16
C GLY A 577 -8.90 3.47 38.33
N THR A 578 -8.89 3.99 39.56
CA THR A 578 -8.65 5.42 39.83
C THR A 578 -7.28 5.86 39.28
N GLY A 579 -7.29 6.83 38.37
CA GLY A 579 -6.09 7.38 37.72
C GLY A 579 -5.68 6.65 36.43
N GLU A 580 -6.36 5.55 36.08
CA GLU A 580 -6.13 4.85 34.82
C GLU A 580 -6.86 5.56 33.66
N TRP A 581 -6.36 5.38 32.44
CA TRP A 581 -6.92 6.03 31.25
C TRP A 581 -6.86 5.13 30.00
N LEU A 582 -7.78 5.38 29.08
CA LEU A 582 -7.74 4.91 27.69
C LEU A 582 -7.55 6.09 26.75
N LEU A 583 -6.63 5.96 25.81
CA LEU A 583 -6.32 6.93 24.77
C LEU A 583 -6.78 6.37 23.43
N LEU A 584 -7.64 7.12 22.74
CA LEU A 584 -8.08 6.87 21.38
C LEU A 584 -7.36 7.84 20.42
N ASP A 585 -6.54 7.31 19.52
CA ASP A 585 -5.87 8.04 18.44
C ASP A 585 -6.56 7.72 17.11
N LEU A 586 -7.15 8.74 16.49
CA LEU A 586 -7.88 8.66 15.23
C LEU A 586 -6.96 8.70 14.00
N GLY A 587 -5.64 8.79 14.21
CA GLY A 587 -4.60 8.86 13.17
C GLY A 587 -4.48 10.23 12.49
N ILE A 588 -5.61 10.87 12.21
CA ILE A 588 -5.72 12.24 11.69
C ILE A 588 -6.70 13.05 12.54
N ASN A 589 -6.67 14.37 12.41
CA ASN A 589 -7.71 15.22 12.97
C ASN A 589 -9.06 14.87 12.34
N LYS A 590 -10.07 14.62 13.17
CA LYS A 590 -11.46 14.41 12.76
C LYS A 590 -12.39 15.33 13.54
N THR A 591 -13.52 15.66 12.95
CA THR A 591 -14.61 16.34 13.65
C THR A 591 -15.33 15.34 14.56
N VAL A 592 -15.54 15.71 15.83
CA VAL A 592 -16.12 14.84 16.86
C VAL A 592 -17.23 15.60 17.58
N LYS A 593 -18.44 15.02 17.62
CA LYS A 593 -19.62 15.60 18.31
C LYS A 593 -19.97 14.92 19.63
N GLY A 594 -19.30 13.81 19.93
CA GLY A 594 -19.55 13.05 21.13
C GLY A 594 -18.66 11.82 21.24
N ILE A 595 -18.88 11.03 22.29
CA ILE A 595 -18.26 9.73 22.51
C ILE A 595 -19.32 8.69 22.89
N THR A 596 -18.98 7.42 22.68
CA THR A 596 -19.70 6.28 23.26
C THR A 596 -18.71 5.45 24.08
N VAL A 597 -19.09 5.11 25.30
CA VAL A 597 -18.29 4.30 26.23
C VAL A 597 -19.16 3.20 26.82
N LYS A 598 -18.62 1.98 26.94
CA LYS A 598 -19.27 0.83 27.57
C LYS A 598 -18.37 0.23 28.64
N GLU A 599 -18.90 0.03 29.85
CA GLU A 599 -18.18 -0.73 30.90
C GLU A 599 -18.47 -2.22 30.76
N ALA A 600 -17.43 -3.05 30.87
CA ALA A 600 -17.62 -4.50 31.01
C ALA A 600 -18.16 -4.88 32.40
N SER A 601 -17.88 -4.05 33.40
CA SER A 601 -18.41 -4.17 34.76
C SER A 601 -18.60 -2.77 35.33
N THR A 602 -19.82 -2.42 35.72
CA THR A 602 -20.16 -1.08 36.25
C THR A 602 -19.46 -0.84 37.59
N ARG A 603 -18.32 -0.14 37.54
CA ARG A 603 -17.45 0.14 38.69
C ARG A 603 -16.96 1.58 38.72
N ILE A 604 -17.02 2.31 37.60
CA ILE A 604 -16.53 3.69 37.49
C ILE A 604 -17.60 4.66 37.99
N LYS A 605 -17.20 5.55 38.91
CA LYS A 605 -18.08 6.59 39.48
C LYS A 605 -17.90 7.92 38.78
N ASP A 606 -16.68 8.41 38.66
CA ASP A 606 -16.39 9.73 38.09
C ASP A 606 -15.32 9.58 37.00
N TRP A 607 -15.47 10.31 35.90
CA TRP A 607 -14.57 10.26 34.75
C TRP A 607 -14.47 11.63 34.07
N THR A 608 -13.37 11.85 33.35
CA THR A 608 -13.22 12.99 32.44
C THR A 608 -12.85 12.51 31.03
N LEU A 609 -13.20 13.31 30.05
CA LEU A 609 -12.74 13.16 28.68
C LEU A 609 -11.88 14.37 28.33
N ASP A 610 -10.65 14.12 27.92
CA ASP A 610 -9.74 15.14 27.41
C ASP A 610 -9.55 14.96 25.90
N TYR A 611 -9.16 16.04 25.21
CA TYR A 611 -8.66 15.97 23.83
C TYR A 611 -7.28 16.64 23.73
N TRP A 612 -6.49 16.20 22.76
CA TRP A 612 -5.21 16.82 22.46
C TRP A 612 -5.41 18.00 21.50
N ASP A 613 -5.06 19.21 21.93
CA ASP A 613 -5.22 20.44 21.13
C ASP A 613 -4.06 20.70 20.15
N GLY A 614 -3.05 19.82 20.14
CA GLY A 614 -1.80 19.98 19.40
C GLY A 614 -0.59 20.28 20.29
N SER A 615 -0.82 20.74 21.53
CA SER A 615 0.23 21.13 22.47
C SER A 615 0.06 20.53 23.87
N GLN A 616 -1.17 20.40 24.33
CA GLN A 616 -1.50 19.87 25.65
C GLN A 616 -2.84 19.13 25.65
N TRP A 617 -3.07 18.39 26.73
CA TRP A 617 -4.36 17.78 27.02
C TRP A 617 -5.30 18.84 27.62
N THR A 618 -6.46 19.02 26.98
CA THR A 618 -7.51 19.93 27.46
C THR A 618 -8.72 19.10 27.86
N GLU A 619 -9.20 19.27 29.10
CA GLU A 619 -10.45 18.65 29.57
C GLU A 619 -11.62 19.20 28.74
N LEU A 620 -12.38 18.29 28.13
CA LEU A 620 -13.55 18.61 27.32
C LEU A 620 -14.83 18.56 28.15
N ILE A 621 -15.00 17.48 28.92
CA ILE A 621 -16.18 17.24 29.74
C ILE A 621 -15.87 16.28 30.88
N ALA A 622 -16.58 16.45 31.99
CA ALA A 622 -16.59 15.51 33.11
C ALA A 622 -17.97 14.86 33.24
N GLY A 623 -18.02 13.62 33.73
CA GLY A 623 -19.26 12.91 33.96
C GLY A 623 -19.18 11.97 35.16
N SER A 624 -20.36 11.60 35.65
CA SER A 624 -20.52 10.59 36.69
C SER A 624 -21.30 9.39 36.15
N GLU A 625 -20.88 8.20 36.56
CA GLU A 625 -21.37 6.88 36.20
C GLU A 625 -21.41 6.65 34.67
N ILE A 626 -21.16 5.41 34.23
CA ILE A 626 -21.32 5.04 32.81
C ILE A 626 -22.49 4.07 32.70
N GLY A 627 -22.55 3.09 33.61
CA GLY A 627 -23.51 1.99 33.51
C GLY A 627 -23.06 1.00 32.43
N THR A 628 -23.99 0.30 31.78
CA THR A 628 -23.64 -0.65 30.70
C THR A 628 -23.12 0.07 29.45
N ALA A 629 -23.73 1.21 29.09
CA ALA A 629 -23.33 2.01 27.93
C ALA A 629 -23.76 3.46 28.13
N LYS A 630 -22.93 4.40 27.68
CA LYS A 630 -23.22 5.83 27.73
C LYS A 630 -22.76 6.52 26.46
N THR A 631 -23.65 7.32 25.88
CA THR A 631 -23.31 8.25 24.80
C THR A 631 -23.37 9.67 25.36
N VAL A 632 -22.33 10.45 25.10
CA VAL A 632 -22.19 11.83 25.59
C VAL A 632 -21.89 12.72 24.41
N ASN A 633 -22.73 13.72 24.19
CA ASN A 633 -22.55 14.70 23.14
C ASN A 633 -22.00 16.01 23.73
N PHE A 634 -21.22 16.74 22.94
CA PHE A 634 -20.63 18.03 23.27
C PHE A 634 -20.53 18.91 22.02
N ASP A 635 -20.12 20.16 22.19
CA ASP A 635 -19.89 21.07 21.07
C ASP A 635 -18.82 20.49 20.13
N LEU A 636 -19.04 20.64 18.82
CA LEU A 636 -18.17 20.06 17.79
C LEU A 636 -16.71 20.48 18.01
N ILE A 637 -15.82 19.50 18.15
CA ILE A 637 -14.37 19.72 18.20
C ILE A 637 -13.68 19.08 17.00
N THR A 638 -12.48 19.55 16.69
CA THR A 638 -11.57 18.89 15.75
C THR A 638 -10.36 18.39 16.53
N ALA A 639 -10.20 17.07 16.61
CA ALA A 639 -9.11 16.45 17.34
C ALA A 639 -8.67 15.15 16.70
N ARG A 640 -7.38 14.81 16.85
CA ARG A 640 -6.84 13.49 16.50
C ARG A 640 -6.90 12.53 17.68
N LYS A 641 -6.63 12.99 18.90
CA LYS A 641 -6.53 12.14 20.09
C LYS A 641 -7.52 12.56 21.16
N LEU A 642 -8.19 11.57 21.75
CA LEU A 642 -9.05 11.70 22.92
C LEU A 642 -8.54 10.79 24.03
N ARG A 643 -8.69 11.21 25.29
CA ARG A 643 -8.30 10.42 26.45
C ARG A 643 -9.45 10.35 27.45
N PHE A 644 -9.91 9.15 27.73
CA PHE A 644 -10.91 8.86 28.75
C PHE A 644 -10.20 8.53 30.06
N ASN A 645 -10.33 9.40 31.06
CA ASN A 645 -9.68 9.24 32.36
C ASN A 645 -10.68 8.78 33.41
N ILE A 646 -10.30 7.79 34.21
CA ILE A 646 -11.08 7.32 35.35
C ILE A 646 -10.63 8.11 36.59
N VAL A 647 -11.52 8.93 37.14
CA VAL A 647 -11.21 9.81 38.27
C VAL A 647 -11.49 9.11 39.59
N ASN A 648 -12.66 8.51 39.75
CA ASN A 648 -13.03 7.75 40.95
C ASN A 648 -13.80 6.49 40.60
N MET A 649 -13.62 5.45 41.41
CA MET A 649 -14.44 4.24 41.41
C MET A 649 -15.66 4.37 42.34
N LEU A 650 -16.65 3.51 42.14
CA LEU A 650 -17.84 3.41 43.00
C LEU A 650 -17.47 2.97 44.43
N ALA A 651 -18.31 3.35 45.39
CA ALA A 651 -18.11 2.98 46.78
C ALA A 651 -18.10 1.44 46.94
N GLY A 652 -17.07 0.90 47.59
CA GLY A 652 -16.82 -0.54 47.70
C GLY A 652 -16.11 -1.17 46.49
N GLN A 653 -15.75 -0.38 45.47
CA GLN A 653 -14.99 -0.79 44.28
C GLN A 653 -13.65 -0.04 44.15
N GLU A 654 -13.21 0.67 45.19
CA GLU A 654 -12.04 1.57 45.15
C GLU A 654 -10.72 0.85 44.83
N SER A 655 -10.63 -0.44 45.14
CA SER A 655 -9.47 -1.28 44.82
C SER A 655 -9.64 -2.12 43.55
N ALA A 656 -10.80 -2.04 42.89
CA ALA A 656 -11.08 -2.83 41.70
C ALA A 656 -10.44 -2.22 40.45
N SER A 657 -10.08 -3.07 39.49
CA SER A 657 -9.71 -2.64 38.15
C SER A 657 -10.91 -2.00 37.43
N ALA A 658 -10.62 -0.99 36.61
CA ALA A 658 -11.56 -0.49 35.63
C ALA A 658 -11.57 -1.40 34.39
N SER A 659 -12.72 -1.49 33.74
CA SER A 659 -12.90 -2.34 32.58
C SER A 659 -13.86 -1.71 31.56
N ILE A 660 -13.39 -1.53 30.32
CA ILE A 660 -14.12 -0.89 29.23
C ILE A 660 -14.16 -1.85 28.04
N SER A 661 -15.35 -2.21 27.57
CA SER A 661 -15.53 -3.06 26.38
C SER A 661 -15.58 -2.27 25.08
N ALA A 662 -15.96 -0.99 25.13
CA ALA A 662 -15.92 -0.13 23.94
C ALA A 662 -15.67 1.32 24.30
N PHE A 663 -14.78 1.98 23.57
CA PHE A 663 -14.62 3.42 23.57
C PHE A 663 -14.49 3.94 22.13
N GLY A 664 -15.46 4.76 21.70
CA GLY A 664 -15.51 5.29 20.34
C GLY A 664 -15.98 6.73 20.29
N ILE A 665 -15.80 7.36 19.13
CA ILE A 665 -16.35 8.69 18.85
C ILE A 665 -17.75 8.59 18.27
N VAL A 666 -18.55 9.61 18.53
CA VAL A 666 -19.67 9.97 17.67
C VAL A 666 -19.11 10.99 16.67
N PRO A 667 -18.97 10.65 15.38
CA PRO A 667 -18.34 11.54 14.40
C PRO A 667 -19.20 12.80 14.19
N GLY A 668 -18.52 13.93 13.94
CA GLY A 668 -19.15 15.13 13.41
C GLY A 668 -19.64 14.91 11.97
N PRO A 669 -20.33 15.91 11.37
CA PRO A 669 -20.58 15.86 9.93
C PRO A 669 -19.26 15.73 9.18
N LEU A 670 -19.21 14.87 8.16
CA LEU A 670 -18.06 14.74 7.28
C LEU A 670 -17.87 16.07 6.53
N GLU A 671 -16.72 16.70 6.71
CA GLU A 671 -16.34 17.88 5.94
C GLU A 671 -15.20 17.54 5.00
N LEU A 672 -15.45 17.60 3.69
CA LEU A 672 -14.41 17.49 2.67
C LEU A 672 -13.97 18.89 2.23
N PRO A 673 -12.67 19.12 1.96
CA PRO A 673 -12.20 20.37 1.36
C PRO A 673 -12.96 20.68 0.06
N ALA A 674 -13.26 21.96 -0.18
CA ALA A 674 -14.01 22.37 -1.39
C ALA A 674 -13.32 21.96 -2.71
N ASN A 675 -11.99 21.78 -2.69
CA ASN A 675 -11.17 21.33 -3.81
C ASN A 675 -10.95 19.80 -3.83
N ASN A 676 -11.72 19.02 -3.07
CA ASN A 676 -11.56 17.58 -3.03
C ASN A 676 -11.84 16.93 -4.38
N PHE A 677 -12.78 17.44 -5.18
CA PHE A 677 -13.11 16.89 -6.49
C PHE A 677 -12.62 17.80 -7.63
N ASN A 678 -11.86 17.21 -8.56
CA ASN A 678 -11.55 17.78 -9.87
C ASN A 678 -12.49 17.16 -10.91
N ILE A 679 -13.29 17.99 -11.57
CA ILE A 679 -14.29 17.56 -12.55
C ILE A 679 -13.96 18.17 -13.90
N GLN A 680 -13.73 17.31 -14.89
CA GLN A 680 -13.44 17.71 -16.27
C GLN A 680 -14.51 17.15 -17.20
N THR A 681 -15.04 17.99 -18.09
CA THR A 681 -15.95 17.57 -19.16
C THR A 681 -15.25 17.49 -20.51
N ILE A 682 -15.65 16.53 -21.33
CA ILE A 682 -15.22 16.38 -22.72
C ILE A 682 -16.49 16.33 -23.57
N GLY A 683 -16.62 17.26 -24.52
CA GLY A 683 -17.75 17.32 -25.45
C GLY A 683 -17.78 16.16 -26.44
N GLU A 684 -18.87 16.06 -27.21
CA GLU A 684 -18.95 15.12 -28.32
C GLU A 684 -17.89 15.42 -29.39
N THR A 685 -17.32 14.37 -29.98
CA THR A 685 -16.38 14.55 -31.09
C THR A 685 -17.07 15.01 -32.37
N CYS A 686 -18.33 14.59 -32.58
CA CYS A 686 -19.14 14.97 -33.74
C CYS A 686 -20.62 15.05 -33.35
N ILE A 687 -21.38 15.85 -34.09
CA ILE A 687 -22.82 16.02 -33.88
C ILE A 687 -23.51 14.64 -33.78
N ASN A 688 -24.29 14.45 -32.71
CA ASN A 688 -25.12 13.27 -32.44
C ASN A 688 -24.36 11.97 -32.18
N LYS A 689 -23.08 12.03 -31.78
CA LYS A 689 -22.30 10.81 -31.45
C LYS A 689 -22.55 10.27 -30.06
N GLN A 690 -23.08 11.09 -29.15
CA GLN A 690 -23.37 10.80 -27.76
C GLN A 690 -22.16 10.19 -27.05
N ASN A 691 -20.96 10.72 -27.34
CA ASN A 691 -19.70 10.20 -26.84
C ASN A 691 -18.94 11.21 -25.95
N GLY A 692 -19.65 12.21 -25.42
CA GLY A 692 -19.12 13.09 -24.40
C GLY A 692 -18.84 12.34 -23.09
N LYS A 693 -17.98 12.91 -22.25
CA LYS A 693 -17.53 12.28 -21.00
C LYS A 693 -17.42 13.28 -19.86
N VAL A 694 -17.65 12.81 -18.64
CA VAL A 694 -17.24 13.49 -17.39
C VAL A 694 -16.14 12.66 -16.75
N LEU A 695 -15.03 13.30 -16.39
CA LEU A 695 -13.93 12.72 -15.62
C LEU A 695 -13.97 13.34 -14.23
N ILE A 696 -13.97 12.51 -13.20
CA ILE A 696 -14.00 12.92 -11.80
C ILE A 696 -12.77 12.33 -11.12
N THR A 697 -12.00 13.16 -10.43
CA THR A 697 -10.87 12.74 -9.59
C THR A 697 -11.04 13.34 -8.20
N ALA A 698 -10.88 12.54 -7.15
CA ALA A 698 -10.93 12.93 -5.75
C ALA A 698 -9.53 12.96 -5.13
N ASN A 699 -9.25 13.97 -4.31
CA ASN A 699 -7.98 14.10 -3.59
C ASN A 699 -7.93 13.22 -2.34
N ALA A 700 -9.02 13.16 -1.59
CA ALA A 700 -9.17 12.22 -0.49
C ALA A 700 -9.78 10.90 -0.99
N THR A 701 -9.36 9.78 -0.42
CA THR A 701 -9.89 8.46 -0.79
C THR A 701 -11.05 8.10 0.14
N TYR A 702 -12.26 8.02 -0.41
CA TYR A 702 -13.47 7.52 0.27
C TYR A 702 -14.29 6.68 -0.71
N ASN A 703 -15.26 5.90 -0.25
CA ASN A 703 -16.20 5.23 -1.15
C ASN A 703 -17.24 6.25 -1.63
N TYR A 704 -16.98 6.88 -2.78
CA TYR A 704 -17.88 7.87 -3.34
C TYR A 704 -18.94 7.24 -4.24
N VAL A 705 -20.08 7.91 -4.34
CA VAL A 705 -21.11 7.63 -5.34
C VAL A 705 -21.36 8.92 -6.11
N ALA A 706 -20.93 8.96 -7.38
CA ALA A 706 -21.33 10.01 -8.31
C ALA A 706 -22.70 9.67 -8.89
N SER A 707 -23.62 10.62 -8.87
CA SER A 707 -24.93 10.51 -9.50
C SER A 707 -25.06 11.52 -10.62
N LEU A 708 -25.48 11.06 -11.80
CA LEU A 708 -25.68 11.88 -12.98
C LEU A 708 -26.95 11.38 -13.70
N ASN A 709 -27.99 12.22 -13.82
CA ASN A 709 -29.29 11.85 -14.39
C ASN A 709 -29.92 10.58 -13.78
N GLY A 710 -29.76 10.37 -12.47
CA GLY A 710 -30.32 9.22 -11.76
C GLY A 710 -29.56 7.89 -11.93
N ALA A 711 -28.49 7.86 -12.74
CA ALA A 711 -27.53 6.75 -12.75
C ALA A 711 -26.43 7.01 -11.72
N THR A 712 -25.95 5.95 -11.06
CA THR A 712 -24.92 6.01 -10.02
C THR A 712 -23.63 5.31 -10.43
N TYR A 713 -22.51 5.87 -9.99
CA TYR A 713 -21.16 5.42 -10.34
C TYR A 713 -20.29 5.42 -9.07
N ASN A 714 -19.90 4.23 -8.63
CA ASN A 714 -19.07 4.08 -7.43
C ASN A 714 -17.59 4.27 -7.76
N PHE A 715 -16.87 5.04 -6.95
CA PHE A 715 -15.44 5.27 -7.14
C PHE A 715 -14.73 5.63 -5.85
N THR A 716 -13.41 5.41 -5.79
CA THR A 716 -12.62 5.74 -4.59
C THR A 716 -11.59 6.84 -4.77
N GLY A 717 -11.06 6.96 -6.00
CA GLY A 717 -10.09 8.00 -6.37
C GLY A 717 -10.45 8.69 -7.68
N ALA A 718 -10.84 7.95 -8.71
CA ALA A 718 -11.29 8.54 -9.96
C ALA A 718 -12.37 7.70 -10.66
N THR A 719 -13.19 8.35 -11.48
CA THR A 719 -14.16 7.69 -12.36
C THR A 719 -14.35 8.45 -13.65
N SER A 720 -14.84 7.75 -14.67
CA SER A 720 -15.27 8.34 -15.93
C SER A 720 -16.69 7.90 -16.23
N ILE A 721 -17.55 8.88 -16.48
CA ILE A 721 -18.92 8.68 -16.97
C ILE A 721 -18.89 8.97 -18.47
N GLU A 722 -19.07 7.93 -19.28
CA GLU A 722 -18.96 8.00 -20.73
C GLU A 722 -20.32 7.96 -21.43
N ASN A 723 -20.29 8.18 -22.75
CA ASN A 723 -21.44 8.10 -23.66
C ASN A 723 -22.55 9.11 -23.34
N LEU A 724 -22.15 10.33 -22.98
CA LEU A 724 -23.07 11.42 -22.67
C LEU A 724 -23.42 12.20 -23.94
N SER A 725 -24.71 12.53 -24.07
CA SER A 725 -25.21 13.45 -25.08
C SER A 725 -24.85 14.90 -24.73
N PRO A 726 -24.90 15.86 -25.67
CA PRO A 726 -24.69 17.27 -25.37
C PRO A 726 -25.80 17.78 -24.46
N GLY A 727 -25.43 18.58 -23.47
CA GLY A 727 -26.38 19.11 -22.51
C GLY A 727 -25.75 19.42 -21.17
N THR A 728 -26.57 20.00 -20.29
CA THR A 728 -26.21 20.31 -18.91
C THR A 728 -26.74 19.21 -18.00
N TYR A 729 -25.89 18.75 -17.08
CA TYR A 729 -26.19 17.68 -16.14
C TYR A 729 -25.93 18.15 -14.71
N ASP A 730 -26.78 17.72 -13.80
CA ASP A 730 -26.55 17.85 -12.36
C ASP A 730 -25.79 16.61 -11.88
N LEU A 731 -24.55 16.84 -11.44
CA LEU A 731 -23.65 15.83 -10.90
C LEU A 731 -23.62 15.99 -9.38
N CYS A 732 -24.18 15.05 -8.63
CA CYS A 732 -24.05 15.03 -7.16
C CYS A 732 -23.13 13.89 -6.74
N ILE A 733 -22.13 14.21 -5.90
CA ILE A 733 -21.20 13.23 -5.35
C ILE A 733 -21.48 13.09 -3.86
N THR A 734 -21.79 11.87 -3.43
CA THR A 734 -21.96 11.52 -2.02
C THR A 734 -20.83 10.61 -1.55
N VAL A 735 -20.70 10.45 -0.23
CA VAL A 735 -19.81 9.47 0.39
C VAL A 735 -20.67 8.38 1.03
N ASP A 736 -20.41 7.13 0.67
CA ASP A 736 -21.15 5.98 1.16
C ASP A 736 -21.03 5.86 2.69
N GLY A 737 -22.19 5.74 3.36
CA GLY A 737 -22.29 5.69 4.82
C GLY A 737 -22.17 7.02 5.56
N GLU A 738 -21.98 8.15 4.85
CA GLU A 738 -21.80 9.48 5.44
C GLU A 738 -22.91 10.43 5.00
N ASP A 739 -23.30 11.36 5.88
CA ASP A 739 -24.24 12.44 5.55
C ASP A 739 -23.47 13.57 4.82
N PHE A 740 -23.00 13.26 3.61
CA PHE A 740 -22.24 14.17 2.75
C PHE A 740 -22.77 14.15 1.32
N GLU A 741 -23.04 15.33 0.76
CA GLU A 741 -23.39 15.54 -0.64
C GLU A 741 -22.77 16.84 -1.16
N GLN A 742 -22.14 16.78 -2.33
CA GLN A 742 -21.68 17.95 -3.05
C GLN A 742 -22.12 17.87 -4.52
N CYS A 743 -22.92 18.86 -4.93
CA CYS A 743 -23.48 18.91 -6.28
C CYS A 743 -22.80 19.97 -7.16
N TYR A 744 -22.67 19.64 -8.44
CA TYR A 744 -22.05 20.42 -9.49
C TYR A 744 -22.96 20.45 -10.72
N GLN A 745 -22.88 21.53 -11.47
CA GLN A 745 -23.49 21.60 -12.79
C GLN A 745 -22.40 21.46 -13.85
N VAL A 746 -22.49 20.42 -14.67
CA VAL A 746 -21.50 20.11 -15.70
C VAL A 746 -22.14 20.17 -17.09
N SER A 747 -21.41 20.70 -18.07
CA SER A 747 -21.91 20.86 -19.44
C SER A 747 -21.07 20.03 -20.42
N ILE A 748 -21.74 19.17 -21.19
CA ILE A 748 -21.17 18.44 -22.33
C ILE A 748 -21.47 19.23 -23.59
N GLU A 749 -20.44 19.75 -24.25
CA GLU A 749 -20.59 20.47 -25.51
C GLU A 749 -20.93 19.51 -26.67
N GLY A 750 -21.72 19.99 -27.63
CA GLY A 750 -22.07 19.23 -28.83
C GLY A 750 -20.96 19.24 -29.88
N GLY A 751 -20.95 18.23 -30.75
CA GLY A 751 -19.93 18.16 -31.79
C GLY A 751 -20.07 19.28 -32.84
N VAL A 752 -18.98 19.55 -33.54
CA VAL A 752 -18.88 20.67 -34.49
C VAL A 752 -19.05 20.18 -35.93
N SER A 753 -19.76 20.94 -36.79
CA SER A 753 -19.79 20.71 -38.24
C SER A 753 -18.83 21.65 -38.97
N LEU A 754 -18.24 21.19 -40.08
CA LEU A 754 -17.40 22.01 -40.95
C LEU A 754 -18.26 23.10 -41.60
N SER A 755 -17.90 24.37 -41.38
CA SER A 755 -18.57 25.52 -42.01
C SER A 755 -17.57 26.59 -42.44
N GLY A 756 -17.96 27.40 -43.41
CA GLY A 756 -17.06 28.39 -44.01
C GLY A 756 -17.63 29.03 -45.27
N LYS A 757 -16.81 29.85 -45.93
CA LYS A 757 -17.16 30.58 -47.15
C LYS A 757 -16.15 30.27 -48.26
N MET A 758 -16.64 30.12 -49.49
CA MET A 758 -15.81 30.06 -50.71
C MET A 758 -16.20 31.20 -51.67
N GLU A 759 -15.27 32.11 -51.94
CA GLU A 759 -15.49 33.29 -52.79
C GLU A 759 -14.61 33.26 -54.04
N VAL A 760 -15.20 33.50 -55.22
CA VAL A 760 -14.48 33.43 -56.51
C VAL A 760 -13.95 34.82 -56.85
N ILE A 761 -12.63 34.96 -56.95
CA ILE A 761 -11.95 36.20 -57.31
C ILE A 761 -11.08 35.95 -58.54
N LYS A 762 -11.51 36.46 -59.70
CA LYS A 762 -10.82 36.27 -60.99
C LYS A 762 -10.61 34.79 -61.35
N LYS A 763 -9.42 34.24 -61.11
CA LYS A 763 -9.03 32.84 -61.39
C LYS A 763 -8.68 32.06 -60.12
N SER A 764 -9.04 32.56 -58.94
CA SER A 764 -8.85 31.84 -57.67
C SER A 764 -10.14 31.80 -56.84
N VAL A 765 -10.19 30.84 -55.91
CA VAL A 765 -11.21 30.73 -54.87
C VAL A 765 -10.54 30.97 -53.53
N GLU A 766 -10.98 32.00 -52.82
CA GLU A 766 -10.62 32.23 -51.43
C GLU A 766 -11.54 31.40 -50.53
N VAL A 767 -10.95 30.55 -49.69
CA VAL A 767 -11.64 29.70 -48.72
C VAL A 767 -11.37 30.23 -47.32
N SER A 768 -12.45 30.48 -46.56
CA SER A 768 -12.42 30.82 -45.14
C SER A 768 -13.21 29.78 -44.35
N VAL A 769 -12.52 28.95 -43.57
CA VAL A 769 -13.14 27.99 -42.65
C VAL A 769 -13.47 28.69 -41.32
N VAL A 770 -14.72 28.60 -40.90
CA VAL A 770 -15.23 29.21 -39.65
C VAL A 770 -15.26 28.17 -38.51
N THR A 771 -15.71 26.95 -38.79
CA THR A 771 -15.73 25.83 -37.82
C THR A 771 -15.25 24.55 -38.48
N GLY A 772 -14.53 23.69 -37.76
CA GLY A 772 -13.98 22.42 -38.24
C GLY A 772 -12.57 22.14 -37.69
N VAL A 773 -12.15 20.88 -37.69
CA VAL A 773 -10.83 20.47 -37.16
C VAL A 773 -9.79 20.37 -38.28
N ALA A 774 -8.65 21.02 -38.10
CA ALA A 774 -7.50 20.96 -39.00
C ALA A 774 -6.68 19.66 -38.81
N PRO A 775 -5.93 19.19 -39.83
CA PRO A 775 -5.79 19.80 -41.15
C PRO A 775 -7.03 19.62 -42.04
N TYR A 776 -7.24 20.57 -42.94
CA TYR A 776 -8.28 20.53 -43.97
C TYR A 776 -7.71 19.96 -45.26
N THR A 777 -8.40 18.99 -45.84
CA THR A 777 -8.06 18.39 -47.13
C THR A 777 -8.92 19.01 -48.23
N VAL A 778 -8.29 19.47 -49.30
CA VAL A 778 -8.93 20.16 -50.42
C VAL A 778 -8.85 19.29 -51.67
N TYR A 779 -10.00 19.08 -52.31
CA TYR A 779 -10.13 18.37 -53.56
C TYR A 779 -10.55 19.32 -54.68
N LYS A 780 -9.96 19.15 -55.86
CA LYS A 780 -10.33 19.81 -57.10
C LYS A 780 -10.68 18.76 -58.14
N ASN A 781 -11.93 18.78 -58.60
CA ASN A 781 -12.48 17.78 -59.53
C ASN A 781 -12.25 16.33 -59.05
N GLY A 782 -12.34 16.10 -57.74
CA GLY A 782 -12.15 14.79 -57.12
C GLY A 782 -10.70 14.41 -56.77
N ASN A 783 -9.70 15.17 -57.21
CA ASN A 783 -8.29 14.92 -56.88
C ASN A 783 -7.86 15.79 -55.70
N GLN A 784 -7.18 15.22 -54.70
CA GLN A 784 -6.60 15.98 -53.60
C GLN A 784 -5.48 16.88 -54.13
N ILE A 785 -5.56 18.17 -53.80
CA ILE A 785 -4.57 19.17 -54.26
C ILE A 785 -3.85 19.88 -53.11
N LEU A 786 -4.41 19.86 -51.90
CA LEU A 786 -3.86 20.56 -50.75
C LEU A 786 -4.33 19.88 -49.45
N GLU A 787 -3.44 19.84 -48.47
CA GLU A 787 -3.77 19.60 -47.06
C GLU A 787 -3.15 20.73 -46.24
N THR A 788 -3.94 21.42 -45.42
CA THR A 788 -3.50 22.65 -44.76
C THR A 788 -4.08 22.81 -43.36
N TYR A 789 -3.29 23.36 -42.44
CA TYR A 789 -3.77 23.77 -41.12
C TYR A 789 -4.32 25.21 -41.09
N GLN A 790 -4.18 25.95 -42.19
CA GLN A 790 -4.67 27.33 -42.29
C GLN A 790 -6.19 27.34 -42.48
N SER A 791 -6.89 28.16 -41.71
CA SER A 791 -8.34 28.38 -41.87
C SER A 791 -8.66 29.33 -43.03
N HIS A 792 -7.65 29.95 -43.65
CA HIS A 792 -7.79 30.87 -44.76
C HIS A 792 -6.74 30.54 -45.83
N PHE A 793 -7.17 30.24 -47.06
CA PHE A 793 -6.28 29.88 -48.16
C PHE A 793 -6.94 30.09 -49.53
N SER A 794 -6.12 30.18 -50.58
CA SER A 794 -6.55 30.43 -51.96
C SER A 794 -6.25 29.23 -52.86
N ILE A 795 -7.13 28.95 -53.82
CA ILE A 795 -7.01 27.84 -54.78
C ILE A 795 -7.19 28.39 -56.19
N ASP A 796 -6.24 28.12 -57.10
CA ASP A 796 -6.39 28.47 -58.52
C ASP A 796 -7.42 27.59 -59.23
N VAL A 797 -8.32 28.23 -59.99
CA VAL A 797 -9.48 27.60 -60.65
C VAL A 797 -9.70 28.08 -62.08
N ASN A 798 -10.25 27.18 -62.89
CA ASN A 798 -10.80 27.43 -64.22
C ASN A 798 -12.33 27.39 -64.17
N HIS A 799 -12.97 27.90 -65.24
CA HIS A 799 -14.41 27.77 -65.40
C HIS A 799 -14.80 26.28 -65.43
N GLY A 800 -15.81 25.90 -64.63
CA GLY A 800 -16.33 24.54 -64.51
C GLY A 800 -15.72 23.70 -63.38
N ASP A 801 -14.63 24.12 -62.74
CA ASP A 801 -13.99 23.35 -61.66
C ASP A 801 -14.93 23.14 -60.45
N ASN A 802 -14.88 21.98 -59.79
CA ASN A 802 -15.53 21.69 -58.51
C ASN A 802 -14.48 21.62 -57.39
N ILE A 803 -14.63 22.48 -56.38
CA ILE A 803 -13.76 22.53 -55.19
C ILE A 803 -14.50 21.93 -54.00
N GLU A 804 -13.89 20.97 -53.31
CA GLU A 804 -14.39 20.41 -52.04
C GLU A 804 -13.35 20.59 -50.92
N VAL A 805 -13.80 20.92 -49.72
CA VAL A 805 -12.95 21.04 -48.52
C VAL A 805 -13.52 20.15 -47.42
N VAL A 806 -12.68 19.30 -46.84
CA VAL A 806 -13.03 18.28 -45.84
C VAL A 806 -12.17 18.49 -44.59
N SER A 807 -12.75 18.32 -43.40
CA SER A 807 -12.01 18.37 -42.12
C SER A 807 -11.26 17.06 -41.85
N LYS A 808 -10.25 17.09 -40.97
CA LYS A 808 -9.58 15.90 -40.43
C LYS A 808 -10.57 14.86 -39.90
N ASP A 809 -11.59 15.31 -39.17
CA ASP A 809 -12.61 14.43 -38.62
C ASP A 809 -13.70 14.21 -39.66
N ALA A 810 -13.71 13.03 -40.29
CA ALA A 810 -14.57 12.70 -41.42
C ALA A 810 -16.09 12.92 -41.17
N CYS A 811 -16.49 12.92 -39.91
CA CYS A 811 -17.88 13.14 -39.48
C CYS A 811 -18.33 14.62 -39.54
N GLN A 812 -17.42 15.58 -39.70
CA GLN A 812 -17.75 17.02 -39.68
C GLN A 812 -18.28 17.51 -41.04
N GLY A 813 -18.32 16.66 -42.07
CA GLY A 813 -18.88 16.97 -43.38
C GLY A 813 -17.88 17.63 -44.34
N LYS A 814 -18.39 18.16 -45.46
CA LYS A 814 -17.60 18.84 -46.50
C LYS A 814 -18.28 20.11 -46.99
N MET A 815 -17.48 21.08 -47.41
CA MET A 815 -17.95 22.25 -48.17
C MET A 815 -17.63 22.04 -49.66
N ALA A 816 -18.54 22.37 -50.57
CA ALA A 816 -18.30 22.21 -52.01
C ALA A 816 -18.82 23.39 -52.84
N LYS A 817 -18.13 23.73 -53.94
CA LYS A 817 -18.53 24.79 -54.88
C LYS A 817 -18.03 24.54 -56.31
N THR A 818 -18.93 24.68 -57.29
CA THR A 818 -18.60 24.69 -58.73
C THR A 818 -18.35 26.12 -59.23
N ILE A 819 -17.30 26.32 -60.04
CA ILE A 819 -16.80 27.65 -60.45
C ILE A 819 -17.41 28.10 -61.78
N ASN A 820 -18.02 29.29 -61.80
CA ASN A 820 -18.53 29.95 -63.02
C ASN A 820 -17.85 31.32 -63.23
N LEU A 821 -16.88 31.39 -64.16
CA LEU A 821 -16.17 32.63 -64.50
C LEU A 821 -16.87 33.52 -65.55
N LEU A 822 -17.98 33.09 -66.17
CA LEU A 822 -18.62 33.80 -67.29
C LEU A 822 -19.53 34.97 -66.85
N ASP A 823 -19.89 35.04 -65.58
CA ASP A 823 -20.82 36.07 -65.06
C ASP A 823 -20.21 37.50 -65.02
N ASN A 824 -18.92 37.67 -65.37
CA ASN A 824 -18.17 38.92 -65.21
C ASN A 824 -17.75 39.63 -66.52
N ILE A 825 -18.27 39.23 -67.70
CA ILE A 825 -17.93 39.87 -68.99
C ILE A 825 -18.50 41.30 -69.05
N LYS A 826 -17.64 42.31 -69.30
CA LYS A 826 -18.00 43.75 -69.36
C LYS A 826 -17.34 44.45 -70.56
N ALA A 827 -17.96 45.55 -71.01
CA ALA A 827 -17.43 46.44 -72.04
C ALA A 827 -16.87 47.75 -71.44
N TYR A 828 -15.75 48.26 -71.96
CA TYR A 828 -15.07 49.46 -71.50
C TYR A 828 -14.41 50.25 -72.66
N PRO A 829 -14.39 51.60 -72.66
CA PRO A 829 -15.17 52.46 -71.79
C PRO A 829 -16.66 52.37 -72.13
N ASN A 830 -17.53 52.54 -71.15
CA ASN A 830 -18.98 52.50 -71.34
C ASN A 830 -19.64 53.42 -70.29
N PRO A 831 -20.02 54.67 -70.63
CA PRO A 831 -20.22 55.19 -71.99
C PRO A 831 -18.95 55.42 -72.84
N SER A 832 -19.10 55.47 -74.17
CA SER A 832 -18.03 55.73 -75.15
C SER A 832 -18.54 56.58 -76.33
N THR A 833 -17.66 57.24 -77.09
CA THR A 833 -18.00 57.92 -78.37
C THR A 833 -18.31 56.95 -79.51
N GLY A 834 -18.11 55.64 -79.28
CA GLY A 834 -18.49 54.57 -80.21
C GLY A 834 -17.53 53.39 -80.26
N ILE A 835 -16.38 53.43 -79.56
CA ILE A 835 -15.42 52.33 -79.48
C ILE A 835 -15.47 51.68 -78.10
N PHE A 836 -15.71 50.37 -78.04
CA PHE A 836 -15.77 49.58 -76.81
C PHE A 836 -14.82 48.39 -76.89
N GLU A 837 -14.05 48.13 -75.84
CA GLU A 837 -13.33 46.88 -75.62
C GLU A 837 -14.18 45.95 -74.74
N ILE A 838 -14.42 44.74 -75.22
CA ILE A 838 -15.06 43.67 -74.43
C ILE A 838 -14.00 42.65 -74.06
N PHE A 839 -13.88 42.39 -72.77
CA PHE A 839 -12.94 41.40 -72.21
C PHE A 839 -13.67 40.09 -71.96
N VAL A 840 -13.16 39.01 -72.56
CA VAL A 840 -13.74 37.67 -72.48
C VAL A 840 -12.64 36.70 -72.02
N PRO A 841 -12.98 35.62 -71.26
CA PRO A 841 -12.01 34.58 -70.93
C PRO A 841 -11.21 34.08 -72.16
N SER A 842 -9.91 33.87 -71.95
CA SER A 842 -8.87 33.73 -72.98
C SER A 842 -8.90 32.43 -73.79
N ASP A 843 -9.83 31.53 -73.46
CA ASP A 843 -10.02 30.19 -74.00
C ASP A 843 -10.95 30.16 -75.24
N LEU A 844 -11.47 31.31 -75.67
CA LEU A 844 -12.29 31.44 -76.88
C LEU A 844 -11.46 32.07 -78.04
N GLU A 845 -11.49 31.45 -79.21
CA GLU A 845 -10.74 31.92 -80.40
C GLU A 845 -11.57 32.82 -81.34
N VAL A 846 -12.88 32.54 -81.48
CA VAL A 846 -13.79 33.27 -82.39
C VAL A 846 -15.11 33.54 -81.69
N MET A 847 -15.70 34.72 -81.91
CA MET A 847 -16.93 35.15 -81.24
C MET A 847 -17.90 35.84 -82.19
N ASP A 848 -19.16 35.42 -82.16
CA ASP A 848 -20.27 36.06 -82.87
C ASP A 848 -20.99 37.05 -81.97
N LEU A 849 -21.04 38.32 -82.38
CA LEU A 849 -21.75 39.38 -81.68
C LEU A 849 -22.88 39.95 -82.54
N GLU A 850 -24.05 40.07 -81.92
CA GLU A 850 -25.22 40.76 -82.45
C GLU A 850 -25.43 42.06 -81.67
N ILE A 851 -25.61 43.17 -82.38
CA ILE A 851 -25.81 44.50 -81.78
C ILE A 851 -27.25 44.94 -82.06
N TYR A 852 -27.98 45.25 -81.01
CA TYR A 852 -29.37 45.68 -81.05
C TYR A 852 -29.51 47.12 -80.55
N ASN A 853 -30.39 47.91 -81.16
CA ASN A 853 -30.83 49.19 -80.59
C ASN A 853 -31.91 48.96 -79.50
N THR A 854 -32.38 50.04 -78.87
CA THR A 854 -33.41 49.96 -77.81
C THR A 854 -34.78 49.50 -78.30
N GLN A 855 -35.06 49.53 -79.61
CA GLN A 855 -36.27 48.97 -80.23
C GLN A 855 -36.09 47.48 -80.59
N SER A 856 -35.01 46.83 -80.12
CA SER A 856 -34.66 45.44 -80.45
C SER A 856 -34.43 45.20 -81.94
N GLN A 857 -34.13 46.24 -82.72
CA GLN A 857 -33.76 46.08 -84.12
C GLN A 857 -32.27 45.73 -84.20
N LEU A 858 -31.94 44.69 -84.96
CA LEU A 858 -30.56 44.29 -85.23
C LEU A 858 -29.91 45.37 -86.12
N ILE A 859 -28.93 46.07 -85.57
CA ILE A 859 -28.22 47.15 -86.26
C ILE A 859 -26.85 46.71 -86.80
N GLY A 860 -26.36 45.55 -86.37
CA GLY A 860 -25.13 44.97 -86.85
C GLY A 860 -24.94 43.54 -86.35
N PHE A 861 -24.36 42.70 -87.21
CA PHE A 861 -23.87 41.38 -86.85
C PHE A 861 -22.44 41.28 -87.37
N LYS A 862 -21.52 40.84 -86.50
CA LYS A 862 -20.13 40.64 -86.90
C LYS A 862 -19.47 39.52 -86.09
N ARG A 863 -18.73 38.68 -86.82
CA ARG A 863 -17.83 37.68 -86.27
C ARG A 863 -16.47 38.32 -86.01
N TYR A 864 -15.96 38.14 -84.79
CA TYR A 864 -14.66 38.65 -84.35
C TYR A 864 -13.70 37.49 -84.09
N GLN A 865 -12.48 37.61 -84.62
CA GLN A 865 -11.32 36.82 -84.18
C GLN A 865 -10.75 37.47 -82.92
N LEU A 866 -10.54 36.70 -81.87
CA LEU A 866 -10.12 37.22 -80.57
C LEU A 866 -8.59 37.25 -80.48
N ASN A 867 -8.02 38.42 -80.21
CA ASN A 867 -6.59 38.56 -79.90
C ASN A 867 -6.44 38.75 -78.39
N ALA A 868 -5.91 37.73 -77.71
CA ALA A 868 -5.63 37.73 -76.27
C ALA A 868 -6.85 38.05 -75.37
N GLY A 869 -8.02 37.48 -75.67
CA GLY A 869 -9.24 37.62 -74.83
C GLY A 869 -9.88 39.02 -74.88
N LYS A 870 -9.50 39.84 -75.86
CA LYS A 870 -10.10 41.17 -76.09
C LYS A 870 -10.66 41.27 -77.50
N LEU A 871 -11.79 41.97 -77.62
CA LEU A 871 -12.31 42.41 -78.91
C LEU A 871 -12.72 43.89 -78.86
N THR A 872 -12.48 44.60 -79.95
CA THR A 872 -12.86 46.01 -80.11
C THR A 872 -14.10 46.12 -80.99
N LEU A 873 -15.19 46.59 -80.41
CA LEU A 873 -16.44 46.88 -81.08
C LEU A 873 -16.49 48.38 -81.42
N ASN A 874 -16.56 48.71 -82.71
CA ASN A 874 -16.72 50.09 -83.19
C ASN A 874 -18.12 50.27 -83.78
N ILE A 875 -18.87 51.21 -83.19
CA ILE A 875 -20.20 51.67 -83.61
C ILE A 875 -20.24 53.20 -83.73
N GLU A 876 -19.10 53.87 -83.94
CA GLU A 876 -18.99 55.33 -84.05
C GLU A 876 -19.92 55.92 -85.12
N ASP A 877 -20.13 55.18 -86.21
CA ASP A 877 -21.02 55.54 -87.33
C ASP A 877 -22.53 55.44 -86.99
N LYS A 878 -22.88 54.96 -85.80
CA LYS A 878 -24.28 54.84 -85.33
C LYS A 878 -24.70 56.05 -84.49
N PRO A 879 -26.00 56.40 -84.43
CA PRO A 879 -26.49 57.49 -83.59
C PRO A 879 -26.13 57.32 -82.11
N ASN A 880 -26.06 58.41 -81.35
CA ASN A 880 -25.82 58.33 -79.91
C ASN A 880 -27.06 57.72 -79.23
N GLY A 881 -26.85 56.81 -78.28
CA GLY A 881 -27.92 55.99 -77.72
C GLY A 881 -27.43 54.74 -76.99
N ILE A 882 -28.39 53.96 -76.50
CA ILE A 882 -28.13 52.68 -75.83
C ILE A 882 -28.20 51.54 -76.84
N TYR A 883 -27.22 50.65 -76.77
CA TYR A 883 -27.15 49.43 -77.57
C TYR A 883 -27.04 48.21 -76.66
N PHE A 884 -27.54 47.07 -77.12
CA PHE A 884 -27.40 45.79 -76.44
C PHE A 884 -26.61 44.85 -77.33
N VAL A 885 -25.50 44.35 -76.81
CA VAL A 885 -24.65 43.38 -77.49
C VAL A 885 -24.94 42.01 -76.92
N LYS A 886 -25.40 41.11 -77.76
CA LYS A 886 -25.54 39.70 -77.45
C LYS A 886 -24.30 38.96 -77.93
N ILE A 887 -23.62 38.31 -77.01
CA ILE A 887 -22.53 37.37 -77.28
C ILE A 887 -23.13 35.97 -77.37
N ASN A 888 -23.00 35.34 -78.54
CA ASN A 888 -23.55 34.01 -78.78
C ASN A 888 -22.58 32.91 -78.30
N LEU A 889 -22.63 32.61 -77.00
CA LEU A 889 -22.05 31.39 -76.39
C LEU A 889 -23.15 30.32 -76.24
N GLU A 890 -22.81 29.09 -75.79
CA GLU A 890 -23.82 28.05 -75.46
C GLU A 890 -24.95 28.61 -74.57
N LYS A 891 -24.58 29.45 -73.60
CA LYS A 891 -25.52 30.34 -72.90
C LYS A 891 -25.24 31.79 -73.30
N PRO A 892 -26.15 32.46 -74.03
CA PRO A 892 -25.90 33.82 -74.51
C PRO A 892 -25.69 34.83 -73.38
N VAL A 893 -24.68 35.69 -73.51
CA VAL A 893 -24.39 36.79 -72.56
C VAL A 893 -24.76 38.13 -73.19
N PHE A 894 -25.45 38.99 -72.45
CA PHE A 894 -25.89 40.29 -72.94
C PHE A 894 -25.17 41.43 -72.22
N ILE A 895 -24.63 42.37 -72.99
CA ILE A 895 -23.93 43.55 -72.48
C ILE A 895 -24.64 44.80 -72.99
N LYS A 896 -25.00 45.69 -72.07
CA LYS A 896 -25.52 47.02 -72.41
C LYS A 896 -24.36 47.97 -72.70
N LEU A 897 -24.40 48.66 -73.83
CA LEU A 897 -23.46 49.71 -74.25
C LEU A 897 -24.17 51.06 -74.34
N ILE A 898 -23.47 52.15 -74.02
CA ILE A 898 -23.98 53.52 -74.06
C ILE A 898 -23.04 54.33 -74.96
N LYS A 899 -23.50 54.71 -76.16
CA LYS A 899 -22.79 55.61 -77.07
C LYS A 899 -23.23 57.05 -76.83
N GLN A 900 -22.28 57.96 -76.61
CA GLN A 900 -22.54 59.38 -76.33
C GLN A 900 -22.15 60.32 -77.45
#